data_AF-A0A087Y878-F1
#
_entry.id   AF-A0A087Y878-F1
#
_cell.length_a   1.000
_cell.length_b   1.000
_cell.length_c   1.000
_cell.angle_alpha   90.00
_cell.angle_beta   90.00
_cell.angle_gamma   90.00
#
_symmetry.space_group_name_H-M   'P 1'
#
loop_
_entity.id
_entity.type
_entity.pdbx_description
1 polymer ?
#
loop_
_entity_poly.entity_id
_entity_poly.type
_entity_poly.pdbx_seq_one_letter_code
_entity_poly.pdbx_strand_id
1 'polypeptide(L)'
;MATGLGILKLLRGVRQLELHRLILALIVFCLLSMALLAYYVSNSPKIKDSPPLPFSDCGGGGGTLLGMGTGADGGETGGQRSPLFLPVRQGRLQEVKTIDNSRTEPVVLVFVESIYSQLGQEIVAILESSRFHYRTEIAPAKSDMPTLTEHNRGRYALIIYENVLKYVNLDAWNRDLLDKYCAEYGVGVIGFFKATENSLHSAQLKGFPLFLHSHLGLRDYRISPSAPLLYITKPNQVEQGSLPGDDWTIFLSNHSTYEPVLLATPKSSDPLAHFGPGPLQALYSTVVQDLGLHDGIQRVLFGNNLNYWLHKLVFVDAIGYLTGKRLCLSLDRHILVDVDDIFVGKEGTRMKVSDVEALLNTQNKLRALVPNFTFNLGFSGKFYHTGTDEEDQGDDMLLQHRKDFWWFPHMWSHMQPHLFHNVSVLAEQMKLNRIFAQEHGIPTDMGYAVAPHHSGVYPVHTQLYEAWKSVWGIRVTSTEEYPHLRPARYRRGFIHNGIKVLPRQTCGLFTHTIFYNEYPGGSKELDKSIKGGELFLTVLLNPISIFMTHLSNYGNDRLGLYTFESLVKFVQCWTNLRLQTLPPVQLAEKYFQIFPEERNPLWQNPCHDKRHKDIWSKEKTCDRLPKFLIIGPQKTGTTALHSFLSLHPAITGSFPSATTFEEIQFFSGLNYDNGIDWYMEFFPFPSNVSADFMFEKSANYFDSEMAPKRAAALLPRAKVLAVLINPSDRAYSWYQHQRAHQDPAALNNTFHAVVTAAASSNRALLVLQKRCLYPGAYASHLERWLQYYQPSQLHIVDGALLRSNPVLVMEGIQRFLGVTPIFNYTQALMYDDGKGFWCQRVEGARSKCLGKSKGRKYPEMSSESRAFLTEYYRDHNMELVRLLNRLVQPLPSWLHQELQNSR
;
A
#
# COMPACT_ATOMS: atom_id res chain seq x y z
N MET A 1 -41.10 63.64 -2.16
CA MET A 1 -40.60 62.96 -3.38
C MET A 1 -39.63 63.91 -4.09
N ALA A 2 -38.63 63.36 -4.80
CA ALA A 2 -37.73 64.03 -5.76
C ALA A 2 -36.31 64.51 -5.36
N THR A 3 -35.72 64.09 -4.22
CA THR A 3 -34.28 64.37 -3.97
C THR A 3 -33.40 63.16 -3.61
N GLY A 4 -33.98 61.99 -3.30
CA GLY A 4 -33.22 60.77 -2.96
C GLY A 4 -32.82 59.87 -4.14
N LEU A 5 -33.45 60.00 -5.32
CA LEU A 5 -33.20 59.09 -6.45
C LEU A 5 -32.03 59.50 -7.37
N GLY A 6 -31.59 60.77 -7.33
CA GLY A 6 -30.51 61.28 -8.18
C GLY A 6 -29.12 60.85 -7.73
N ILE A 7 -28.88 60.85 -6.41
CA ILE A 7 -27.56 60.56 -5.82
C ILE A 7 -27.21 59.07 -5.97
N LEU A 8 -28.19 58.17 -5.87
CA LEU A 8 -27.96 56.72 -6.06
C LEU A 8 -27.65 56.35 -7.52
N LYS A 9 -28.21 57.07 -8.50
CA LYS A 9 -27.90 56.87 -9.94
C LYS A 9 -26.50 57.41 -10.28
N LEU A 10 -26.10 58.54 -9.71
CA LEU A 10 -24.76 59.10 -9.93
C LEU A 10 -23.67 58.19 -9.33
N LEU A 11 -23.87 57.69 -8.10
CA LEU A 11 -22.95 56.75 -7.44
C LEU A 11 -22.84 55.40 -8.17
N ARG A 12 -23.93 54.91 -8.79
CA ARG A 12 -23.90 53.71 -9.64
C ARG A 12 -23.07 53.94 -10.91
N GLY A 13 -23.22 55.10 -11.55
CA GLY A 13 -22.46 55.48 -12.75
C GLY A 13 -20.96 55.58 -12.48
N VAL A 14 -20.56 56.20 -11.35
CA VAL A 14 -19.14 56.33 -10.96
C VAL A 14 -18.52 54.97 -10.62
N ARG A 15 -19.23 54.09 -9.90
CA ARG A 15 -18.77 52.72 -9.63
C ARG A 15 -18.66 51.86 -10.90
N GLN A 16 -19.54 52.04 -11.87
CA GLN A 16 -19.48 51.34 -13.15
C GLN A 16 -18.30 51.80 -14.02
N LEU A 17 -17.96 53.10 -13.94
CA LEU A 17 -16.80 53.68 -14.62
C LEU A 17 -15.48 53.17 -14.03
N GLU A 18 -15.39 53.05 -12.70
CA GLU A 18 -14.22 52.46 -12.03
C GLU A 18 -14.08 50.96 -12.33
N LEU A 19 -15.19 50.21 -12.34
CA LEU A 19 -15.17 48.80 -12.70
C LEU A 19 -14.74 48.60 -14.16
N HIS A 20 -15.19 49.45 -15.09
CA HIS A 20 -14.73 49.41 -16.48
C HIS A 20 -13.24 49.73 -16.60
N ARG A 21 -12.72 50.73 -15.85
CA ARG A 21 -11.29 51.04 -15.83
C ARG A 21 -10.45 49.90 -15.26
N LEU A 22 -10.94 49.23 -14.21
CA LEU A 22 -10.30 48.04 -13.63
C LEU A 22 -10.29 46.86 -14.62
N ILE A 23 -11.40 46.60 -15.30
CA ILE A 23 -11.47 45.55 -16.33
C ILE A 23 -10.54 45.88 -17.50
N LEU A 24 -10.50 47.14 -17.95
CA LEU A 24 -9.59 47.56 -19.03
C LEU A 24 -8.12 47.42 -18.61
N ALA A 25 -7.78 47.81 -17.38
CA ALA A 25 -6.44 47.65 -16.83
C ALA A 25 -6.05 46.16 -16.71
N LEU A 26 -7.01 45.29 -16.35
CA LEU A 26 -6.79 43.83 -16.30
C LEU A 26 -6.56 43.25 -17.70
N ILE A 27 -7.35 43.68 -18.69
CA ILE A 27 -7.19 43.26 -20.09
C ILE A 27 -5.83 43.72 -20.62
N VAL A 28 -5.43 44.98 -20.38
CA VAL A 28 -4.12 45.51 -20.78
C VAL A 28 -2.99 44.77 -20.08
N PHE A 29 -3.12 44.46 -18.79
CA PHE A 29 -2.15 43.65 -18.04
C PHE A 29 -2.05 42.23 -18.61
N CYS A 30 -3.17 41.59 -18.93
CA CYS A 30 -3.19 40.28 -19.57
C CYS A 30 -2.53 40.33 -20.96
N LEU A 31 -2.82 41.34 -21.78
CA LEU A 31 -2.22 41.50 -23.11
C LEU A 31 -0.72 41.79 -23.03
N LEU A 32 -0.28 42.63 -22.09
CA LEU A 32 1.14 42.89 -21.83
C LEU A 32 1.86 41.64 -21.30
N SER A 33 1.23 40.88 -20.40
CA SER A 33 1.76 39.62 -19.89
C SER A 33 1.86 38.58 -21.00
N MET A 34 0.87 38.50 -21.89
CA MET A 34 0.90 37.62 -23.06
C MET A 34 1.96 38.05 -24.06
N ALA A 35 2.16 39.35 -24.27
CA ALA A 35 3.21 39.88 -25.14
C ALA A 35 4.62 39.68 -24.55
N LEU A 36 4.79 39.85 -23.24
CA LEU A 36 6.04 39.54 -22.51
C LEU A 36 6.34 38.04 -22.55
N LEU A 37 5.32 37.20 -22.33
CA LEU A 37 5.45 35.75 -22.44
C LEU A 37 5.80 35.35 -23.88
N ALA A 38 5.12 35.90 -24.89
CA ALA A 38 5.43 35.66 -26.30
C ALA A 38 6.85 36.14 -26.65
N TYR A 39 7.27 37.31 -26.16
CA TYR A 39 8.62 37.82 -26.35
C TYR A 39 9.68 36.90 -25.70
N TYR A 40 9.46 36.43 -24.48
CA TYR A 40 10.37 35.49 -23.81
C TYR A 40 10.39 34.11 -24.47
N VAL A 41 9.25 33.63 -24.96
CA VAL A 41 9.13 32.36 -25.70
C VAL A 41 9.81 32.47 -27.07
N SER A 42 9.72 33.63 -27.73
CA SER A 42 10.31 33.87 -29.05
C SER A 42 11.79 34.24 -29.04
N ASN A 43 12.29 34.93 -28.00
CA ASN A 43 13.66 35.43 -27.91
C ASN A 43 14.55 34.73 -26.87
N SER A 44 14.06 33.71 -26.16
CA SER A 44 14.97 32.83 -25.41
C SER A 44 15.88 32.12 -26.41
N PRO A 45 17.22 32.20 -26.26
CA PRO A 45 18.13 31.48 -27.13
C PRO A 45 17.80 29.99 -26.99
N LYS A 46 17.28 29.40 -28.08
CA LYS A 46 17.07 27.96 -28.23
C LYS A 46 18.43 27.28 -28.37
N ILE A 47 19.28 27.38 -27.36
CA ILE A 47 20.40 26.49 -27.21
C ILE A 47 19.79 25.20 -26.64
N LYS A 48 19.34 24.35 -27.56
CA LYS A 48 18.96 22.96 -27.27
C LYS A 48 20.26 22.20 -27.01
N ASP A 49 20.80 22.36 -25.81
CA ASP A 49 21.88 21.48 -25.36
C ASP A 49 21.28 20.07 -25.22
N SER A 50 21.83 19.11 -25.97
CA SER A 50 21.49 17.70 -25.83
C SER A 50 21.67 17.26 -24.38
N PRO A 51 20.88 16.30 -23.87
CA PRO A 51 21.13 15.73 -22.55
C PRO A 51 22.60 15.30 -22.43
N PRO A 52 23.18 15.37 -21.23
CA PRO A 52 24.50 14.82 -21.01
C PRO A 52 24.50 13.33 -21.40
N LEU A 53 25.66 12.83 -21.79
CA LEU A 53 25.81 11.38 -21.99
C LEU A 53 25.36 10.65 -20.71
N PRO A 54 24.73 9.47 -20.86
CA PRO A 54 24.46 8.60 -19.72
C PRO A 54 25.72 8.44 -18.89
N PHE A 55 25.55 8.32 -17.57
CA PHE A 55 26.69 8.32 -16.64
C PHE A 55 27.77 7.31 -17.07
N SER A 56 29.03 7.71 -16.89
CA SER A 56 30.18 6.87 -17.21
C SER A 56 30.16 5.57 -16.40
N ASP A 57 30.82 4.54 -16.91
CA ASP A 57 31.10 3.33 -16.15
C ASP A 57 31.83 3.71 -14.85
N CYS A 58 31.72 2.87 -13.81
CA CYS A 58 32.18 3.19 -12.46
C CYS A 58 33.67 3.62 -12.43
N GLY A 59 33.93 4.91 -12.61
CA GLY A 59 35.26 5.50 -12.80
C GLY A 59 35.25 6.61 -13.86
N GLY A 60 35.14 7.87 -13.44
CA GLY A 60 35.38 9.01 -14.34
C GLY A 60 34.78 10.33 -13.87
N GLY A 61 35.40 10.98 -12.89
CA GLY A 61 35.15 12.36 -12.51
C GLY A 61 36.46 13.13 -12.31
N GLY A 62 36.95 13.77 -13.37
CA GLY A 62 37.81 14.97 -13.32
C GLY A 62 39.15 14.89 -12.59
N GLY A 63 40.13 14.18 -13.15
CA GLY A 63 41.55 14.37 -12.82
C GLY A 63 42.32 14.86 -14.04
N THR A 64 42.59 16.16 -14.11
CA THR A 64 43.49 16.78 -15.08
C THR A 64 44.90 16.21 -14.89
N LEU A 65 45.33 15.31 -15.77
CA LEU A 65 46.73 14.89 -15.86
C LEU A 65 47.50 16.01 -16.59
N LEU A 66 48.25 16.79 -15.80
CA LEU A 66 49.31 17.66 -16.32
C LEU A 66 50.36 16.79 -17.02
N GLY A 67 50.68 17.18 -18.25
CA GLY A 67 51.60 16.46 -19.11
C GLY A 67 53.05 16.52 -18.61
N MET A 68 53.79 15.46 -18.93
CA MET A 68 55.24 15.50 -19.06
C MET A 68 55.63 14.50 -20.15
N GLY A 69 56.36 14.99 -21.15
CA GLY A 69 56.58 14.33 -22.41
C GLY A 69 57.80 13.41 -22.49
N THR A 70 57.80 12.71 -23.63
CA THR A 70 58.92 12.20 -24.44
C THR A 70 59.87 11.16 -23.86
N GLY A 71 59.90 10.02 -24.54
CA GLY A 71 61.00 9.05 -24.52
C GLY A 71 60.60 7.74 -25.19
N ALA A 72 60.93 7.59 -26.48
CA ALA A 72 60.80 6.35 -27.22
C ALA A 72 61.96 5.40 -26.86
N ASP A 73 61.66 4.11 -26.60
CA ASP A 73 62.37 2.99 -27.21
C ASP A 73 61.64 1.66 -26.92
N GLY A 74 61.75 0.72 -27.85
CA GLY A 74 60.96 -0.52 -27.92
C GLY A 74 61.45 -1.69 -27.07
N GLY A 75 60.66 -2.78 -27.10
CA GLY A 75 61.04 -4.10 -26.61
C GLY A 75 59.88 -4.89 -26.02
N GLU A 76 59.46 -5.94 -26.74
CA GLU A 76 58.51 -6.96 -26.29
C GLU A 76 59.01 -7.68 -25.02
N THR A 77 58.10 -8.01 -24.10
CA THR A 77 58.01 -9.31 -23.40
C THR A 77 56.78 -9.33 -22.49
N GLY A 78 55.99 -10.40 -22.60
CA GLY A 78 54.78 -10.62 -21.81
C GLY A 78 55.10 -10.89 -20.32
N GLY A 79 54.29 -10.30 -19.45
CA GLY A 79 54.30 -10.57 -18.01
C GLY A 79 53.01 -10.08 -17.36
N GLN A 80 52.16 -11.02 -16.94
CA GLN A 80 50.99 -10.77 -16.09
C GLN A 80 51.41 -9.96 -14.85
N ARG A 81 50.92 -8.73 -14.72
CA ARG A 81 51.00 -7.95 -13.47
C ARG A 81 49.80 -8.29 -12.59
N SER A 82 50.03 -9.21 -11.67
CA SER A 82 49.22 -9.41 -10.47
C SER A 82 49.18 -8.10 -9.66
N PRO A 83 48.02 -7.64 -9.16
CA PRO A 83 48.00 -6.53 -8.21
C PRO A 83 48.62 -6.99 -6.89
N LEU A 84 49.57 -6.20 -6.39
CA LEU A 84 50.23 -6.38 -5.09
C LEU A 84 49.18 -6.29 -3.96
N PHE A 85 48.68 -7.45 -3.54
CA PHE A 85 47.98 -7.60 -2.28
C PHE A 85 48.99 -7.38 -1.15
N LEU A 86 48.84 -6.29 -0.41
CA LEU A 86 49.44 -6.15 0.92
C LEU A 86 48.86 -7.26 1.83
N PRO A 87 49.68 -7.90 2.67
CA PRO A 87 49.23 -9.03 3.47
C PRO A 87 48.17 -8.59 4.48
N VAL A 88 47.06 -9.33 4.49
CA VAL A 88 46.03 -9.28 5.51
C VAL A 88 46.70 -9.49 6.87
N ARG A 89 46.71 -8.45 7.72
CA ARG A 89 46.99 -8.63 9.15
C ARG A 89 45.94 -9.59 9.70
N GLN A 90 46.34 -10.83 9.97
CA GLN A 90 45.61 -11.74 10.85
C GLN A 90 45.56 -11.13 12.26
N GLY A 91 44.59 -10.24 12.47
CA GLY A 91 44.12 -9.84 13.80
C GLY A 91 43.07 -10.85 14.25
N ARG A 92 43.22 -11.33 15.49
CA ARG A 92 42.32 -12.29 16.18
C ARG A 92 40.85 -12.15 15.76
N LEU A 93 40.27 -13.24 15.26
CA LEU A 93 38.83 -13.46 15.24
C LEU A 93 38.34 -13.43 16.69
N GLN A 94 37.89 -12.28 17.18
CA GLN A 94 37.01 -12.24 18.35
C GLN A 94 35.69 -12.88 17.91
N GLU A 95 35.22 -13.90 18.64
CA GLU A 95 33.94 -14.55 18.39
C GLU A 95 32.80 -13.54 18.58
N VAL A 96 32.38 -12.91 17.49
CA VAL A 96 31.14 -12.13 17.46
C VAL A 96 29.99 -13.13 17.53
N LYS A 97 29.17 -13.02 18.57
CA LYS A 97 27.97 -13.85 18.75
C LYS A 97 27.08 -13.69 17.52
N THR A 98 26.71 -14.80 16.88
CA THR A 98 25.75 -14.79 15.78
C THR A 98 24.38 -14.34 16.29
N ILE A 99 23.70 -13.48 15.54
CA ILE A 99 22.34 -13.06 15.89
C ILE A 99 21.41 -14.26 15.76
N ASP A 100 20.90 -14.75 16.88
CA ASP A 100 19.80 -15.70 16.93
C ASP A 100 18.55 -15.01 17.49
N ASN A 101 17.69 -14.58 16.58
CA ASN A 101 16.39 -14.01 16.88
C ASN A 101 15.25 -14.97 16.52
N SER A 102 15.51 -16.28 16.35
CA SER A 102 14.50 -17.27 15.94
C SER A 102 13.28 -17.34 16.88
N ARG A 103 13.46 -16.93 18.14
CA ARG A 103 12.43 -16.84 19.18
C ARG A 103 11.56 -15.57 19.09
N THR A 104 11.72 -14.74 18.06
CA THR A 104 10.94 -13.50 17.87
C THR A 104 10.03 -13.54 16.65
N GLU A 105 8.95 -12.76 16.68
CA GLU A 105 8.16 -12.45 15.49
C GLU A 105 8.92 -11.45 14.58
N PRO A 106 8.85 -11.58 13.24
CA PRO A 106 9.57 -10.72 12.29
C PRO A 106 8.89 -9.35 12.16
N VAL A 107 8.83 -8.61 13.27
CA VAL A 107 8.21 -7.30 13.40
C VAL A 107 9.22 -6.32 13.94
N VAL A 108 9.24 -5.10 13.38
CA VAL A 108 10.10 -3.99 13.83
C VAL A 108 9.35 -3.11 14.82
N LEU A 109 9.96 -2.82 15.98
CA LEU A 109 9.47 -1.79 16.90
C LEU A 109 10.17 -0.47 16.61
N VAL A 110 9.42 0.57 16.24
CA VAL A 110 9.95 1.89 15.88
C VAL A 110 9.54 2.91 16.93
N PHE A 111 10.50 3.44 17.68
CA PHE A 111 10.31 4.54 18.60
C PHE A 111 10.50 5.87 17.89
N VAL A 112 9.42 6.66 17.86
CA VAL A 112 9.37 7.99 17.27
C VAL A 112 9.20 9.06 18.34
N GLU A 113 9.68 10.29 18.15
CA GLU A 113 9.45 11.41 19.05
C GLU A 113 8.03 11.96 18.91
N SER A 114 7.48 11.88 17.71
CA SER A 114 6.07 12.16 17.44
C SER A 114 5.58 11.39 16.21
N ILE A 115 4.27 11.21 16.10
CA ILE A 115 3.64 10.60 14.91
C ILE A 115 3.85 11.41 13.62
N TYR A 116 4.32 12.65 13.74
CA TYR A 116 4.58 13.56 12.63
C TYR A 116 6.08 13.76 12.35
N SER A 117 6.96 13.04 13.05
CA SER A 117 8.41 13.13 12.85
C SER A 117 8.79 12.74 11.43
N GLN A 118 9.51 13.61 10.73
CA GLN A 118 9.94 13.35 9.35
C GLN A 118 10.78 12.08 9.25
N LEU A 119 11.76 11.91 10.15
CA LEU A 119 12.61 10.72 10.16
C LEU A 119 11.80 9.45 10.47
N GLY A 120 10.90 9.51 11.46
CA GLY A 120 9.98 8.40 11.75
C GLY A 120 9.14 8.00 10.54
N GLN A 121 8.60 8.97 9.80
CA GLN A 121 7.85 8.72 8.56
C GLN A 121 8.72 8.14 7.45
N GLU A 122 9.97 8.58 7.31
CA GLU A 122 10.92 8.02 6.34
C GLU A 122 11.31 6.56 6.66
N ILE A 123 11.57 6.27 7.94
CA ILE A 123 11.82 4.91 8.43
C ILE A 123 10.63 4.01 8.10
N VAL A 124 9.42 4.44 8.47
CA VAL A 124 8.17 3.71 8.19
C VAL A 124 7.98 3.51 6.69
N ALA A 125 8.23 4.53 5.87
CA ALA A 125 8.08 4.43 4.43
C ALA A 125 9.00 3.38 3.79
N ILE A 126 10.23 3.21 4.30
CA ILE A 126 11.15 2.16 3.87
C ILE A 126 10.61 0.78 4.27
N LEU A 127 10.19 0.60 5.53
CA LEU A 127 9.63 -0.66 6.03
C LEU A 127 8.38 -1.09 5.24
N GLU A 128 7.48 -0.15 4.94
CA GLU A 128 6.26 -0.38 4.15
C GLU A 128 6.55 -0.79 2.71
N SER A 129 7.54 -0.13 2.09
CA SER A 129 7.99 -0.45 0.73
C SER A 129 8.55 -1.87 0.67
N SER A 130 9.34 -2.26 1.68
CA SER A 130 9.94 -3.59 1.79
C SER A 130 9.00 -4.69 2.31
N ARG A 131 7.72 -4.40 2.58
CA ARG A 131 6.73 -5.34 3.15
C ARG A 131 7.10 -5.87 4.54
N PHE A 132 7.85 -5.10 5.32
CA PHE A 132 8.21 -5.49 6.68
C PHE A 132 7.13 -5.02 7.67
N HIS A 133 6.67 -5.94 8.51
CA HIS A 133 5.71 -5.61 9.56
C HIS A 133 6.40 -4.74 10.62
N TYR A 134 5.69 -3.73 11.09
CA TYR A 134 6.22 -2.80 12.08
C TYR A 134 5.14 -2.35 13.05
N ARG A 135 5.57 -1.84 14.21
CA ARG A 135 4.75 -1.12 15.17
C ARG A 135 5.47 0.16 15.57
N THR A 136 4.76 1.28 15.50
CA THR A 136 5.27 2.57 15.95
C THR A 136 4.80 2.85 17.38
N GLU A 137 5.69 3.40 18.20
CA GLU A 137 5.39 3.86 19.55
C GLU A 137 6.07 5.21 19.78
N ILE A 138 5.43 6.10 20.54
CA ILE A 138 6.07 7.35 20.94
C ILE A 138 7.10 7.01 22.02
N ALA A 139 8.34 7.48 21.85
CA ALA A 139 9.44 7.19 22.77
C ALA A 139 9.06 7.58 24.21
N PRO A 140 9.02 6.62 25.16
CA PRO A 140 8.55 6.87 26.51
C PRO A 140 9.52 7.78 27.26
N ALA A 141 9.03 8.93 27.73
CA ALA A 141 9.79 9.77 28.67
C ALA A 141 9.60 9.30 30.13
N LYS A 142 8.40 8.76 30.44
CA LYS A 142 7.98 8.20 31.75
C LYS A 142 6.86 7.15 31.63
N SER A 143 6.43 6.79 30.42
CA SER A 143 5.32 5.84 30.20
C SER A 143 5.80 4.40 30.13
N ASP A 144 4.91 3.45 30.37
CA ASP A 144 5.22 2.02 30.31
C ASP A 144 5.66 1.58 28.90
N MET A 145 6.70 0.77 28.85
CA MET A 145 7.15 0.13 27.61
C MET A 145 6.04 -0.76 27.02
N PRO A 146 5.93 -0.85 25.67
CA PRO A 146 5.01 -1.79 25.06
C PRO A 146 5.39 -3.22 25.48
N THR A 147 4.40 -4.11 25.54
CA THR A 147 4.66 -5.52 25.84
C THR A 147 5.65 -6.10 24.83
N LEU A 148 6.82 -6.54 25.30
CA LEU A 148 7.90 -7.07 24.47
C LEU A 148 7.80 -8.57 24.21
N THR A 149 7.11 -9.32 25.08
CA THR A 149 6.97 -10.77 24.98
C THR A 149 5.51 -11.21 25.03
N GLU A 150 5.19 -12.32 24.36
CA GLU A 150 3.86 -12.94 24.40
C GLU A 150 4.04 -14.46 24.37
N HIS A 151 3.47 -15.19 25.33
CA HIS A 151 3.60 -16.66 25.42
C HIS A 151 5.06 -17.18 25.31
N ASN A 152 6.01 -16.54 26.02
CA ASN A 152 7.46 -16.82 26.00
C ASN A 152 8.17 -16.58 24.64
N ARG A 153 7.52 -15.94 23.67
CA ARG A 153 8.12 -15.46 22.42
C ARG A 153 8.35 -13.95 22.46
N GLY A 154 9.42 -13.49 21.81
CA GLY A 154 9.64 -12.06 21.61
C GLY A 154 8.74 -11.52 20.51
N ARG A 155 8.14 -10.35 20.70
CA ARG A 155 7.21 -9.77 19.72
C ARG A 155 7.91 -9.00 18.60
N TYR A 156 9.19 -8.66 18.78
CA TYR A 156 9.93 -7.80 17.87
C TYR A 156 11.31 -8.38 17.57
N ALA A 157 11.68 -8.44 16.29
CA ALA A 157 12.98 -8.92 15.83
C ALA A 157 14.05 -7.80 15.73
N LEU A 158 13.59 -6.54 15.74
CA LEU A 158 14.45 -5.36 15.62
C LEU A 158 13.80 -4.18 16.35
N ILE A 159 14.63 -3.33 16.97
CA ILE A 159 14.20 -2.07 17.57
C ILE A 159 14.90 -0.91 16.86
N ILE A 160 14.16 0.14 16.51
CA ILE A 160 14.68 1.34 15.87
C ILE A 160 14.31 2.56 16.71
N TYR A 161 15.30 3.38 17.05
CA TYR A 161 15.10 4.68 17.67
C TYR A 161 15.43 5.78 16.68
N GLU A 162 14.43 6.61 16.35
CA GLU A 162 14.68 7.82 15.53
C GLU A 162 15.58 8.84 16.24
N ASN A 163 15.69 8.74 17.57
CA ASN A 163 16.65 9.49 18.37
C ASN A 163 17.27 8.58 19.44
N VAL A 164 18.54 8.22 19.26
CA VAL A 164 19.28 7.34 20.19
C VAL A 164 19.38 7.94 21.59
N LEU A 165 19.24 9.26 21.75
CA LEU A 165 19.20 9.87 23.07
C LEU A 165 18.00 9.40 23.90
N LYS A 166 16.90 9.02 23.27
CA LYS A 166 15.73 8.45 23.97
C LYS A 166 16.06 7.07 24.54
N TYR A 167 16.87 6.28 23.84
CA TYR A 167 17.32 4.96 24.30
C TYR A 167 18.27 5.05 25.50
N VAL A 168 19.25 5.96 25.48
CA VAL A 168 20.25 6.08 26.56
C VAL A 168 19.75 6.86 27.79
N ASN A 169 18.67 7.64 27.63
CA ASN A 169 18.05 8.40 28.71
C ASN A 169 16.75 7.77 29.23
N LEU A 170 16.45 6.52 28.85
CA LEU A 170 15.42 5.73 29.55
C LEU A 170 15.74 5.68 31.05
N ASP A 171 14.69 5.61 31.88
CA ASP A 171 14.87 5.30 33.29
C ASP A 171 15.46 3.90 33.47
N ALA A 172 16.09 3.67 34.62
CA ALA A 172 16.85 2.46 34.88
C ALA A 172 16.03 1.17 34.71
N TRP A 173 14.74 1.18 35.04
CA TRP A 173 13.89 -0.01 34.97
C TRP A 173 13.53 -0.36 33.52
N ASN A 174 13.01 0.62 32.76
CA ASN A 174 12.69 0.42 31.34
C ASN A 174 13.94 0.07 30.52
N ARG A 175 15.08 0.66 30.89
CA ARG A 175 16.37 0.39 30.26
C ARG A 175 16.81 -1.05 30.48
N ASP A 176 16.80 -1.53 31.73
CA ASP A 176 17.17 -2.90 32.09
C ASP A 176 16.22 -3.92 31.44
N LEU A 177 14.91 -3.64 31.42
CA LEU A 177 13.92 -4.48 30.74
C LEU A 177 14.23 -4.66 29.25
N LEU A 178 14.52 -3.55 28.56
CA LEU A 178 14.81 -3.56 27.13
C LEU A 178 16.15 -4.25 26.82
N ASP A 179 17.20 -3.96 27.59
CA ASP A 179 18.50 -4.57 27.39
C ASP A 179 18.47 -6.09 27.66
N LYS A 180 17.74 -6.53 28.70
CA LYS A 180 17.48 -7.97 28.93
C LYS A 180 16.73 -8.62 27.77
N TYR A 181 15.70 -7.95 27.25
CA TYR A 181 14.97 -8.45 26.08
C TYR A 181 15.91 -8.60 24.87
N CYS A 182 16.72 -7.57 24.58
CA CYS A 182 17.70 -7.59 23.50
C CYS A 182 18.74 -8.71 23.65
N ALA A 183 19.29 -8.88 24.86
CA ALA A 183 20.29 -9.92 25.14
C ALA A 183 19.71 -11.35 25.10
N GLU A 184 18.50 -11.57 25.63
CA GLU A 184 17.86 -12.88 25.68
C GLU A 184 17.36 -13.34 24.31
N TYR A 185 16.77 -12.43 23.53
CA TYR A 185 16.13 -12.75 22.25
C TYR A 185 16.97 -12.37 21.02
N GLY A 186 18.21 -11.92 21.22
CA GLY A 186 19.13 -11.56 20.14
C GLY A 186 18.62 -10.40 19.28
N VAL A 187 17.96 -9.41 19.89
CA VAL A 187 17.36 -8.28 19.17
C VAL A 187 18.34 -7.12 19.06
N GLY A 188 18.69 -6.75 17.83
CA GLY A 188 19.56 -5.60 17.56
C GLY A 188 18.83 -4.25 17.64
N VAL A 189 19.62 -3.17 17.70
CA VAL A 189 19.11 -1.79 17.77
C VAL A 189 19.68 -0.91 16.67
N ILE A 190 18.82 -0.18 15.95
CA ILE A 190 19.24 0.93 15.07
C ILE A 190 18.96 2.24 15.79
N GLY A 191 19.94 3.15 15.81
CA GLY A 191 19.80 4.46 16.43
C GLY A 191 20.24 5.59 15.51
N PHE A 192 19.48 6.68 15.49
CA PHE A 192 19.87 7.91 14.79
C PHE A 192 20.24 9.01 15.78
N PHE A 193 21.25 9.79 15.45
CA PHE A 193 21.60 11.00 16.16
C PHE A 193 21.85 12.12 15.15
N LYS A 194 20.96 13.10 15.13
CA LYS A 194 21.10 14.31 14.34
C LYS A 194 21.37 15.49 15.28
N ALA A 195 22.36 16.32 14.97
CA ALA A 195 22.64 17.50 15.77
C ALA A 195 21.48 18.51 15.68
N THR A 196 21.13 19.10 16.81
CA THR A 196 20.15 20.18 16.94
C THR A 196 20.84 21.39 17.56
N GLU A 197 20.24 22.57 17.51
CA GLU A 197 20.82 23.80 18.10
C GLU A 197 21.28 23.63 19.56
N ASN A 198 20.61 22.77 20.32
CA ASN A 198 20.94 22.49 21.73
C ASN A 198 21.95 21.34 21.93
N SER A 199 22.39 20.68 20.85
CA SER A 199 23.34 19.57 20.94
C SER A 199 24.74 20.10 21.27
N LEU A 200 25.40 19.46 22.24
CA LEU A 200 26.80 19.75 22.59
C LEU A 200 27.73 19.45 21.41
N HIS A 201 28.77 20.25 21.23
CA HIS A 201 29.78 20.03 20.18
C HIS A 201 30.54 18.71 20.34
N SER A 202 30.81 18.31 21.58
CA SER A 202 31.41 17.01 21.89
C SER A 202 30.84 16.48 23.20
N ALA A 203 30.39 15.23 23.19
CA ALA A 203 29.89 14.55 24.38
C ALA A 203 30.08 13.03 24.28
N GLN A 204 30.36 12.38 25.41
CA GLN A 204 30.30 10.92 25.48
C GLN A 204 28.84 10.47 25.52
N LEU A 205 28.48 9.47 24.70
CA LEU A 205 27.18 8.84 24.76
C LEU A 205 27.05 8.11 26.10
N LYS A 206 26.07 8.52 26.91
CA LYS A 206 25.88 8.03 28.28
C LYS A 206 25.82 6.49 28.33
N GLY A 207 26.71 5.88 29.11
CA GLY A 207 26.78 4.43 29.29
C GLY A 207 27.59 3.68 28.22
N PHE A 208 28.17 4.39 27.24
CA PHE A 208 28.90 3.78 26.14
C PHE A 208 30.31 4.37 25.99
N PRO A 209 31.31 3.57 25.57
CA PRO A 209 32.64 4.07 25.25
C PRO A 209 32.67 4.70 23.85
N LEU A 210 31.75 5.63 23.57
CA LEU A 210 31.53 6.26 22.27
C LEU A 210 31.36 7.77 22.44
N PHE A 211 32.16 8.55 21.72
CA PHE A 211 32.09 10.01 21.71
C PHE A 211 31.41 10.50 20.43
N LEU A 212 30.50 11.46 20.62
CA LEU A 212 29.79 12.16 19.56
C LEU A 212 30.45 13.52 19.37
N HIS A 213 30.78 13.88 18.12
CA HIS A 213 31.18 15.23 17.75
C HIS A 213 30.22 15.77 16.70
N SER A 214 29.54 16.88 17.02
CA SER A 214 28.36 17.37 16.30
C SER A 214 28.58 18.74 15.67
N HIS A 215 27.63 19.16 14.82
CA HIS A 215 27.65 20.43 14.08
C HIS A 215 28.79 20.53 13.06
N LEU A 216 29.02 19.43 12.34
CA LEU A 216 30.09 19.34 11.37
C LEU A 216 29.58 19.46 9.94
N GLY A 217 30.30 20.25 9.14
CA GLY A 217 30.17 20.25 7.70
C GLY A 217 31.08 19.19 7.10
N LEU A 218 30.52 18.20 6.41
CA LEU A 218 31.28 17.06 5.87
C LEU A 218 31.27 17.02 4.34
N ARG A 219 32.27 16.35 3.76
CA ARG A 219 32.40 16.09 2.31
C ARG A 219 33.13 14.76 2.05
N ASP A 220 33.08 14.30 0.80
CA ASP A 220 33.83 13.17 0.24
C ASP A 220 33.65 11.88 1.05
N TYR A 221 32.72 11.03 0.62
CA TYR A 221 32.20 9.93 1.41
C TYR A 221 32.74 8.57 0.97
N ARG A 222 33.03 7.68 1.91
CA ARG A 222 33.62 6.36 1.67
C ARG A 222 32.91 5.27 2.45
N ILE A 223 32.55 4.21 1.76
CA ILE A 223 32.01 2.98 2.36
C ILE A 223 33.19 2.11 2.81
N SER A 224 33.16 1.63 4.06
CA SER A 224 34.19 0.76 4.61
C SER A 224 34.05 -0.66 4.05
N PRO A 225 35.02 -1.18 3.25
CA PRO A 225 34.87 -2.50 2.64
C PRO A 225 34.87 -3.67 3.63
N SER A 226 35.36 -3.44 4.86
CA SER A 226 35.41 -4.45 5.92
C SER A 226 34.15 -4.51 6.77
N ALA A 227 33.17 -3.62 6.56
CA ALA A 227 31.97 -3.58 7.38
C ALA A 227 31.11 -4.84 7.15
N PRO A 228 30.89 -5.69 8.16
CA PRO A 228 30.24 -6.99 7.98
C PRO A 228 28.73 -6.88 7.69
N LEU A 229 28.11 -5.72 7.94
CA LEU A 229 26.70 -5.50 7.61
C LEU A 229 26.42 -5.34 6.12
N LEU A 230 27.43 -5.05 5.29
CA LEU A 230 27.21 -4.75 3.86
C LEU A 230 26.73 -6.02 3.13
N TYR A 231 25.53 -5.95 2.57
CA TYR A 231 24.92 -7.05 1.82
C TYR A 231 24.44 -6.56 0.45
N ILE A 232 23.56 -5.57 0.42
CA ILE A 232 23.13 -4.88 -0.79
C ILE A 232 24.15 -3.83 -1.17
N THR A 233 24.69 -3.09 -0.19
CA THR A 233 25.65 -2.01 -0.44
C THR A 233 26.95 -2.59 -0.99
N LYS A 234 27.43 -2.03 -2.09
CA LYS A 234 28.73 -2.37 -2.66
C LYS A 234 29.73 -1.27 -2.30
N PRO A 235 30.85 -1.60 -1.62
CA PRO A 235 31.91 -0.63 -1.42
C PRO A 235 32.53 -0.27 -2.77
N ASN A 236 32.55 1.02 -3.10
CA ASN A 236 33.12 1.56 -4.34
C ASN A 236 34.06 2.74 -4.04
N GLN A 237 34.51 3.47 -5.08
CA GLN A 237 35.31 4.69 -4.96
C GLN A 237 34.61 5.77 -4.12
N VAL A 238 35.39 6.76 -3.68
CA VAL A 238 34.89 7.88 -2.87
C VAL A 238 33.83 8.66 -3.65
N GLU A 239 32.64 8.83 -3.07
CA GLU A 239 31.63 9.74 -3.60
C GLU A 239 32.07 11.17 -3.29
N GLN A 240 32.54 11.88 -4.31
CA GLN A 240 33.03 13.24 -4.16
C GLN A 240 31.87 14.23 -4.05
N GLY A 241 32.00 15.20 -3.14
CA GLY A 241 31.00 16.26 -2.96
C GLY A 241 30.69 16.57 -1.50
N SER A 242 29.94 17.65 -1.29
CA SER A 242 29.49 18.06 0.04
C SER A 242 28.28 17.24 0.49
N LEU A 243 28.27 16.85 1.76
CA LEU A 243 27.09 16.24 2.37
C LEU A 243 26.02 17.32 2.64
N PRO A 244 24.72 16.95 2.66
CA PRO A 244 23.64 17.90 2.91
C PRO A 244 23.71 18.50 4.33
N GLY A 245 23.76 19.82 4.43
CA GLY A 245 23.78 20.54 5.71
C GLY A 245 25.13 20.49 6.44
N ASP A 246 25.14 21.07 7.65
CA ASP A 246 26.29 21.14 8.55
C ASP A 246 25.92 20.64 9.97
N ASP A 247 24.85 19.85 10.08
CA ASP A 247 24.29 19.27 11.31
C ASP A 247 24.72 17.80 11.53
N TRP A 248 25.83 17.40 10.91
CA TRP A 248 26.35 16.04 11.00
C TRP A 248 27.03 15.77 12.34
N THR A 249 26.92 14.52 12.76
CA THR A 249 27.65 13.99 13.91
C THR A 249 28.58 12.85 13.46
N ILE A 250 29.81 12.87 13.95
CA ILE A 250 30.76 11.77 13.80
C ILE A 250 30.91 11.01 15.12
N PHE A 251 31.28 9.74 15.00
CA PHE A 251 31.49 8.83 16.12
C PHE A 251 32.97 8.53 16.28
N LEU A 252 33.50 8.73 17.49
CA LEU A 252 34.87 8.39 17.87
C LEU A 252 34.84 7.39 19.02
N SER A 253 35.62 6.31 18.90
CA SER A 253 35.79 5.34 19.98
C SER A 253 37.17 4.71 19.93
N ASN A 254 37.72 4.41 21.10
CA ASN A 254 38.92 3.59 21.25
C ASN A 254 38.57 2.12 21.58
N HIS A 255 37.30 1.76 21.67
CA HIS A 255 36.84 0.41 21.98
C HIS A 255 36.68 -0.42 20.70
N SER A 256 37.16 -1.66 20.70
CA SER A 256 37.11 -2.56 19.54
C SER A 256 35.70 -3.05 19.14
N THR A 257 34.66 -2.60 19.83
CA THR A 257 33.27 -3.00 19.52
C THR A 257 32.71 -2.19 18.37
N TYR A 258 33.23 -0.97 18.16
CA TYR A 258 32.75 -0.08 17.13
C TYR A 258 33.60 -0.19 15.88
N GLU A 259 32.97 -0.56 14.77
CA GLU A 259 33.58 -0.60 13.46
C GLU A 259 32.96 0.47 12.55
N PRO A 260 33.78 1.18 11.74
CA PRO A 260 33.26 2.16 10.80
C PRO A 260 32.53 1.47 9.64
N VAL A 261 31.33 1.96 9.33
CA VAL A 261 30.56 1.52 8.15
C VAL A 261 30.70 2.56 7.06
N LEU A 262 30.46 3.82 7.43
CA LEU A 262 30.56 4.96 6.52
C LEU A 262 31.47 6.04 7.09
N LEU A 263 32.32 6.59 6.22
CA LEU A 263 33.38 7.53 6.54
C LEU A 263 33.24 8.81 5.68
N ALA A 264 33.59 9.97 6.26
CA ALA A 264 33.59 11.25 5.56
C ALA A 264 34.79 12.11 5.98
N THR A 265 35.13 13.11 5.18
CA THR A 265 36.15 14.12 5.53
C THR A 265 35.49 15.43 5.98
N PRO A 266 36.10 16.20 6.89
CA PRO A 266 35.59 17.51 7.28
C PRO A 266 35.76 18.52 6.13
N LYS A 267 34.84 19.49 6.03
CA LYS A 267 35.05 20.66 5.17
C LYS A 267 36.23 21.48 5.71
N SER A 268 37.00 22.10 4.82
CA SER A 268 38.28 22.78 5.13
C SER A 268 38.17 23.95 6.12
N SER A 269 36.98 24.44 6.41
CA SER A 269 36.71 25.53 7.37
C SER A 269 36.42 25.05 8.79
N ASP A 270 36.40 23.75 9.04
CA ASP A 270 36.01 23.16 10.33
C ASP A 270 37.23 22.99 11.25
N PRO A 271 37.20 23.39 12.54
CA PRO A 271 38.33 23.29 13.47
C PRO A 271 38.99 21.91 13.52
N LEU A 272 38.23 20.82 13.30
CA LEU A 272 38.73 19.44 13.27
C LEU A 272 39.67 19.14 12.09
N ALA A 273 39.69 19.98 11.05
CA ALA A 273 40.66 19.87 9.94
C ALA A 273 42.12 20.15 10.39
N HIS A 274 42.32 20.74 11.58
CA HIS A 274 43.62 21.12 12.11
C HIS A 274 44.14 20.24 13.26
N PHE A 275 43.37 19.23 13.71
CA PHE A 275 43.73 18.40 14.89
C PHE A 275 44.39 17.04 14.58
N GLY A 276 44.81 16.78 13.33
CA GLY A 276 45.46 15.52 12.93
C GLY A 276 46.95 15.66 12.54
N PRO A 277 47.83 14.72 12.91
CA PRO A 277 49.24 14.77 12.52
C PRO A 277 49.43 14.28 11.07
N GLY A 278 49.71 15.21 10.16
CA GLY A 278 50.27 14.93 8.82
C GLY A 278 49.29 14.99 7.64
N PRO A 279 49.81 15.03 6.39
CA PRO A 279 49.09 15.44 5.18
C PRO A 279 48.13 14.37 4.59
N LEU A 280 47.62 13.45 5.41
CA LEU A 280 46.59 12.48 5.04
C LEU A 280 45.24 12.98 5.57
N GLN A 281 44.32 13.32 4.66
CA GLN A 281 42.94 13.74 4.98
C GLN A 281 42.30 12.76 5.99
N ALA A 282 42.04 13.23 7.22
CA ALA A 282 41.45 12.40 8.27
C ALA A 282 40.01 12.02 7.90
N LEU A 283 39.74 10.71 7.87
CA LEU A 283 38.41 10.14 7.64
C LEU A 283 37.72 9.87 8.97
N TYR A 284 36.49 10.36 9.13
CA TYR A 284 35.70 10.23 10.35
C TYR A 284 34.43 9.42 10.11
N SER A 285 34.06 8.58 11.08
CA SER A 285 32.91 7.69 10.99
C SER A 285 31.61 8.45 11.19
N THR A 286 30.73 8.41 10.19
CA THR A 286 29.37 8.98 10.25
C THR A 286 28.30 7.91 10.45
N VAL A 287 28.65 6.64 10.18
CA VAL A 287 27.88 5.47 10.59
C VAL A 287 28.84 4.46 11.20
N VAL A 288 28.49 3.95 12.38
CA VAL A 288 29.26 2.92 13.08
C VAL A 288 28.37 1.72 13.38
N GLN A 289 28.98 0.55 13.34
CA GLN A 289 28.41 -0.69 13.79
C GLN A 289 29.00 -1.04 15.16
N ASP A 290 28.14 -1.34 16.12
CA ASP A 290 28.50 -1.91 17.42
C ASP A 290 28.31 -3.42 17.37
N LEU A 291 29.40 -4.16 17.52
CA LEU A 291 29.43 -5.62 17.54
C LEU A 291 28.86 -6.22 18.83
N GLY A 292 28.49 -5.39 19.82
CA GLY A 292 27.94 -5.82 21.10
C GLY A 292 28.98 -6.45 22.04
N LEU A 293 30.27 -6.18 21.83
CA LEU A 293 31.34 -6.71 22.69
C LEU A 293 31.37 -6.05 24.08
N HIS A 294 30.72 -4.90 24.23
CA HIS A 294 30.64 -4.16 25.50
C HIS A 294 29.51 -4.67 26.40
N ASP A 295 28.31 -4.92 25.86
CA ASP A 295 27.10 -5.24 26.63
C ASP A 295 26.24 -6.38 26.04
N GLY A 296 26.71 -7.06 25.01
CA GLY A 296 26.02 -8.18 24.37
C GLY A 296 24.95 -7.79 23.34
N ILE A 297 24.75 -6.49 23.06
CA ILE A 297 23.70 -6.01 22.15
C ILE A 297 24.34 -5.39 20.90
N GLN A 298 23.99 -5.91 19.74
CA GLN A 298 24.48 -5.37 18.47
C GLN A 298 23.68 -4.15 18.03
N ARG A 299 24.37 -3.12 17.51
CA ARG A 299 23.74 -1.86 17.10
C ARG A 299 24.32 -1.31 15.81
N VAL A 300 23.54 -0.47 15.13
CA VAL A 300 24.02 0.40 14.05
C VAL A 300 23.57 1.82 14.34
N LEU A 301 24.53 2.75 14.38
CA LEU A 301 24.30 4.14 14.77
C LEU A 301 24.59 5.09 13.59
N PHE A 302 23.64 5.96 13.28
CA PHE A 302 23.71 6.94 12.21
C PHE A 302 23.89 8.35 12.77
N GLY A 303 24.88 9.09 12.25
CA GLY A 303 25.22 10.44 12.68
C GLY A 303 24.45 11.57 11.98
N ASN A 304 23.39 11.21 11.24
CA ASN A 304 22.38 12.11 10.68
C ASN A 304 21.14 11.28 10.27
N ASN A 305 20.09 11.94 9.78
CA ASN A 305 18.85 11.34 9.28
C ASN A 305 19.04 10.58 7.94
N LEU A 306 17.93 10.10 7.37
CA LEU A 306 17.88 9.40 6.08
C LEU A 306 17.76 10.33 4.85
N ASN A 307 17.99 11.63 5.02
CA ASN A 307 17.97 12.60 3.91
C ASN A 307 19.06 12.29 2.85
N TYR A 308 20.19 11.73 3.29
CA TYR A 308 21.26 11.30 2.40
C TYR A 308 21.04 9.87 1.88
N TRP A 309 21.26 9.64 0.59
CA TRP A 309 20.88 8.39 -0.06
C TRP A 309 21.70 7.18 0.39
N LEU A 310 23.00 7.35 0.71
CA LEU A 310 23.81 6.25 1.26
C LEU A 310 23.35 5.84 2.66
N HIS A 311 22.83 6.77 3.47
CA HIS A 311 22.20 6.41 4.73
C HIS A 311 20.99 5.50 4.51
N LYS A 312 20.15 5.79 3.50
CA LYS A 312 19.02 4.91 3.14
C LYS A 312 19.51 3.52 2.71
N LEU A 313 20.56 3.45 1.90
CA LEU A 313 21.13 2.18 1.43
C LEU A 313 21.69 1.34 2.59
N VAL A 314 22.52 1.94 3.44
CA VAL A 314 23.09 1.28 4.62
C VAL A 314 22.04 0.95 5.68
N PHE A 315 20.98 1.74 5.78
CA PHE A 315 19.85 1.44 6.67
C PHE A 315 19.15 0.13 6.29
N VAL A 316 18.95 -0.14 4.99
CA VAL A 316 18.39 -1.43 4.53
C VAL A 316 19.32 -2.59 4.89
N ASP A 317 20.63 -2.42 4.71
CA ASP A 317 21.62 -3.42 5.13
C ASP A 317 21.65 -3.64 6.64
N ALA A 318 21.53 -2.57 7.44
CA ALA A 318 21.47 -2.64 8.89
C ALA A 318 20.26 -3.45 9.38
N ILE A 319 19.07 -3.27 8.77
CA ILE A 319 17.89 -4.10 9.07
C ILE A 319 18.18 -5.57 8.76
N GLY A 320 18.72 -5.86 7.57
CA GLY A 320 19.04 -7.23 7.16
C GLY A 320 20.06 -7.88 8.08
N TYR A 321 21.13 -7.17 8.43
CA TYR A 321 22.19 -7.63 9.32
C TYR A 321 21.67 -7.90 10.73
N LEU A 322 21.04 -6.91 11.37
CA LEU A 322 20.58 -7.00 12.76
C LEU A 322 19.41 -7.97 12.97
N THR A 323 18.80 -8.46 11.88
CA THR A 323 17.74 -9.48 11.94
C THR A 323 18.17 -10.86 11.47
N GLY A 324 19.47 -11.10 11.25
CA GLY A 324 19.94 -12.39 10.72
C GLY A 324 19.33 -12.72 9.35
N LYS A 325 19.07 -11.68 8.54
CA LYS A 325 18.43 -11.70 7.23
C LYS A 325 16.96 -12.17 7.22
N ARG A 326 16.28 -12.23 8.37
CA ARG A 326 14.83 -12.49 8.43
C ARG A 326 14.00 -11.34 7.86
N LEU A 327 14.46 -10.10 8.03
CA LEU A 327 13.89 -8.91 7.40
C LEU A 327 14.86 -8.42 6.32
N CYS A 328 14.98 -9.18 5.23
CA CYS A 328 15.89 -8.86 4.13
C CYS A 328 15.26 -9.26 2.79
N LEU A 329 15.35 -8.37 1.80
CA LEU A 329 14.97 -8.69 0.43
C LEU A 329 16.11 -9.46 -0.26
N SER A 330 15.79 -10.28 -1.25
CA SER A 330 16.79 -10.93 -2.13
C SER A 330 17.66 -9.87 -2.83
N LEU A 331 18.82 -10.25 -3.39
CA LEU A 331 19.59 -9.38 -4.29
C LEU A 331 18.98 -9.28 -5.69
N ASP A 332 18.08 -10.20 -6.06
CA ASP A 332 17.48 -10.21 -7.40
C ASP A 332 16.45 -9.09 -7.57
N ARG A 333 16.55 -8.38 -8.69
CA ARG A 333 15.60 -7.33 -9.09
C ARG A 333 15.14 -7.57 -10.51
N HIS A 334 13.83 -7.52 -10.71
CA HIS A 334 13.25 -7.65 -12.03
C HIS A 334 12.74 -6.29 -12.50
N ILE A 335 13.24 -5.84 -13.65
CA ILE A 335 12.86 -4.56 -14.24
C ILE A 335 12.23 -4.81 -15.60
N LEU A 336 11.07 -4.18 -15.81
CA LEU A 336 10.38 -4.10 -17.09
C LEU A 336 10.10 -2.63 -17.39
N VAL A 337 10.34 -2.20 -18.63
CA VAL A 337 10.04 -0.84 -19.10
C VAL A 337 8.97 -0.93 -20.18
N ASP A 338 7.79 -0.47 -19.83
CA ASP A 338 6.66 -0.36 -20.75
C ASP A 338 6.68 1.03 -21.39
N VAL A 339 6.61 1.07 -22.73
CA VAL A 339 6.50 2.28 -23.53
C VAL A 339 5.09 2.33 -24.08
N ASP A 340 4.21 3.04 -23.40
CA ASP A 340 2.83 3.26 -23.83
C ASP A 340 2.79 4.22 -25.04
N ASP A 341 1.60 4.37 -25.62
CA ASP A 341 1.31 5.37 -26.65
C ASP A 341 2.09 5.24 -27.97
N ILE A 342 2.54 4.03 -28.32
CA ILE A 342 3.13 3.76 -29.63
C ILE A 342 2.09 4.07 -30.72
N PHE A 343 2.51 4.94 -31.65
CA PHE A 343 1.73 5.63 -32.68
C PHE A 343 0.81 6.77 -32.23
N VAL A 344 0.58 7.03 -30.94
CA VAL A 344 -0.43 8.03 -30.51
C VAL A 344 0.11 9.48 -30.47
N GLY A 345 1.43 9.64 -30.31
CA GLY A 345 2.08 10.94 -30.07
C GLY A 345 1.67 12.04 -31.05
N LYS A 346 1.61 13.29 -30.58
CA LYS A 346 1.33 14.45 -31.43
C LYS A 346 2.51 14.73 -32.35
N GLU A 347 2.25 15.34 -33.50
CA GLU A 347 3.28 15.85 -34.42
C GLU A 347 4.36 16.65 -33.66
N GLY A 348 5.63 16.38 -33.95
CA GLY A 348 6.80 16.98 -33.31
C GLY A 348 7.25 16.28 -32.02
N THR A 349 6.49 15.30 -31.53
CA THR A 349 6.81 14.52 -30.32
C THR A 349 7.04 13.05 -30.60
N ARG A 350 6.90 12.61 -31.86
CA ARG A 350 7.02 11.20 -32.22
C ARG A 350 8.49 10.82 -32.44
N MET A 351 8.74 9.52 -32.43
CA MET A 351 10.08 8.99 -32.72
C MET A 351 10.36 9.09 -34.22
N LYS A 352 11.56 9.54 -34.56
CA LYS A 352 12.11 9.48 -35.92
C LYS A 352 12.96 8.22 -36.09
N VAL A 353 13.39 7.91 -37.31
CA VAL A 353 14.29 6.78 -37.58
C VAL A 353 15.51 6.75 -36.64
N SER A 354 16.16 7.90 -36.45
CA SER A 354 17.34 8.01 -35.58
C SER A 354 17.03 7.75 -34.09
N ASP A 355 15.79 7.97 -33.66
CA ASP A 355 15.33 7.68 -32.30
C ASP A 355 15.09 6.18 -32.12
N VAL A 356 14.51 5.52 -33.12
CA VAL A 356 14.32 4.06 -33.13
C VAL A 356 15.66 3.33 -33.17
N GLU A 357 16.63 3.81 -33.95
CA GLU A 357 18.00 3.30 -33.93
C GLU A 357 18.64 3.45 -32.53
N ALA A 358 18.45 4.59 -31.88
CA ALA A 358 18.94 4.80 -30.52
C ALA A 358 18.26 3.89 -29.50
N LEU A 359 16.96 3.63 -29.65
CA LEU A 359 16.19 2.69 -28.83
C LEU A 359 16.77 1.27 -28.94
N LEU A 360 17.00 0.79 -30.16
CA LEU A 360 17.61 -0.53 -30.43
C LEU A 360 19.03 -0.62 -29.87
N ASN A 361 19.85 0.40 -30.09
CA ASN A 361 21.22 0.45 -29.59
C ASN A 361 21.26 0.43 -28.06
N THR A 362 20.40 1.21 -27.40
CA THR A 362 20.31 1.24 -25.95
C THR A 362 19.77 -0.07 -25.38
N GLN A 363 18.78 -0.70 -26.04
CA GLN A 363 18.31 -2.03 -25.67
C GLN A 363 19.46 -3.05 -25.67
N ASN A 364 20.31 -3.04 -26.70
CA ASN A 364 21.45 -3.94 -26.80
C ASN A 364 22.51 -3.66 -25.72
N LYS A 365 22.80 -2.39 -25.42
CA LYS A 365 23.66 -2.02 -24.29
C LYS A 365 23.09 -2.52 -22.96
N LEU A 366 21.79 -2.30 -22.73
CA LEU A 366 21.11 -2.72 -21.52
C LEU A 366 21.07 -4.24 -21.38
N ARG A 367 20.96 -5.02 -22.47
CA ARG A 367 21.05 -6.48 -22.44
C ARG A 367 22.38 -7.00 -21.87
N ALA A 368 23.47 -6.25 -22.03
CA ALA A 368 24.76 -6.60 -21.44
C ALA A 368 24.80 -6.39 -19.92
N LEU A 369 23.97 -5.48 -19.40
CA LEU A 369 23.93 -5.12 -17.97
C LEU A 369 22.74 -5.77 -17.23
N VAL A 370 21.65 -6.06 -17.95
CA VAL A 370 20.39 -6.60 -17.47
C VAL A 370 19.99 -7.74 -18.42
N PRO A 371 20.22 -9.01 -18.04
CA PRO A 371 19.92 -10.14 -18.91
C PRO A 371 18.46 -10.12 -19.40
N ASN A 372 18.29 -10.43 -20.68
CA ASN A 372 17.01 -10.46 -21.40
C ASN A 372 16.26 -9.11 -21.49
N PHE A 373 16.93 -7.98 -21.22
CA PHE A 373 16.29 -6.68 -21.32
C PHE A 373 15.67 -6.47 -22.71
N THR A 374 14.37 -6.14 -22.73
CA THR A 374 13.61 -5.88 -23.95
C THR A 374 12.55 -4.82 -23.62
N PHE A 375 12.50 -3.75 -24.41
CA PHE A 375 11.44 -2.75 -24.29
C PHE A 375 10.11 -3.38 -24.71
N ASN A 376 9.06 -3.05 -23.97
CA ASN A 376 7.73 -3.57 -24.18
C ASN A 376 6.83 -2.44 -24.70
N LEU A 377 6.34 -2.57 -25.92
CA LEU A 377 5.75 -1.49 -26.71
C LEU A 377 4.22 -1.59 -26.72
N GLY A 378 3.55 -0.58 -26.16
CA GLY A 378 2.10 -0.46 -26.06
C GLY A 378 1.52 0.33 -27.22
N PHE A 379 0.77 -0.32 -28.11
CA PHE A 379 0.36 0.31 -29.37
C PHE A 379 -1.15 0.54 -29.53
N SER A 380 -1.46 1.64 -30.23
CA SER A 380 -2.80 1.99 -30.71
C SER A 380 -2.76 2.24 -32.23
N GLY A 381 -3.10 1.21 -33.02
CA GLY A 381 -2.89 1.20 -34.46
C GLY A 381 -3.65 2.27 -35.26
N LYS A 382 -4.69 2.90 -34.68
CA LYS A 382 -5.45 3.96 -35.36
C LYS A 382 -4.58 5.14 -35.79
N PHE A 383 -3.52 5.39 -35.05
CA PHE A 383 -2.68 6.58 -35.18
C PHE A 383 -1.37 6.29 -35.93
N TYR A 384 -1.23 5.10 -36.51
CA TYR A 384 -0.12 4.80 -37.41
C TYR A 384 -0.17 5.75 -38.61
N HIS A 385 0.98 6.34 -38.97
CA HIS A 385 1.11 7.34 -40.05
C HIS A 385 0.22 8.57 -39.85
N THR A 386 0.34 9.20 -38.68
CA THR A 386 -0.34 10.45 -38.35
C THR A 386 0.62 11.58 -37.96
N GLY A 387 1.92 11.39 -38.16
CA GLY A 387 2.98 12.37 -37.91
C GLY A 387 3.41 13.13 -39.16
N THR A 388 4.64 13.68 -39.13
CA THR A 388 5.33 14.16 -40.35
C THR A 388 5.94 13.01 -41.13
N ASP A 389 6.35 13.24 -42.39
CA ASP A 389 7.02 12.23 -43.22
C ASP A 389 8.21 11.57 -42.49
N GLU A 390 9.00 12.33 -41.72
CA GLU A 390 10.13 11.78 -40.95
C GLU A 390 9.70 10.97 -39.72
N GLU A 391 8.58 11.32 -39.10
CA GLU A 391 8.00 10.60 -37.96
C GLU A 391 7.34 9.30 -38.42
N ASP A 392 6.64 9.33 -39.56
CA ASP A 392 6.00 8.17 -40.18
C ASP A 392 7.04 7.15 -40.66
N GLN A 393 8.19 7.61 -41.15
CA GLN A 393 9.36 6.74 -41.38
C GLN A 393 9.88 6.11 -40.07
N GLY A 394 9.78 6.81 -38.94
CA GLY A 394 10.06 6.26 -37.62
C GLY A 394 9.08 5.16 -37.22
N ASP A 395 7.79 5.36 -37.47
CA ASP A 395 6.76 4.33 -37.27
C ASP A 395 7.05 3.07 -38.13
N ASP A 396 7.45 3.27 -39.38
CA ASP A 396 7.86 2.17 -40.29
C ASP A 396 9.08 1.43 -39.76
N MET A 397 10.07 2.16 -39.23
CA MET A 397 11.27 1.57 -38.65
C MET A 397 10.95 0.71 -37.42
N LEU A 398 10.00 1.13 -36.57
CA LEU A 398 9.52 0.30 -35.45
C LEU A 398 8.90 -1.01 -35.93
N LEU A 399 8.07 -0.94 -36.98
CA LEU A 399 7.45 -2.14 -37.55
C LEU A 399 8.43 -3.04 -38.29
N GLN A 400 9.44 -2.47 -38.95
CA GLN A 400 10.55 -3.23 -39.54
C GLN A 400 11.26 -4.08 -38.47
N HIS A 401 11.45 -3.51 -37.28
CA HIS A 401 12.08 -4.15 -36.12
C HIS A 401 11.10 -4.77 -35.11
N ARG A 402 9.86 -5.04 -35.50
CA ARG A 402 8.81 -5.56 -34.60
C ARG A 402 9.17 -6.83 -33.83
N LYS A 403 10.07 -7.68 -34.36
CA LYS A 403 10.51 -8.92 -33.70
C LYS A 403 11.60 -8.68 -32.64
N ASP A 404 12.20 -7.50 -32.61
CA ASP A 404 13.25 -7.12 -31.66
C ASP A 404 12.69 -6.58 -30.34
N PHE A 405 11.38 -6.31 -30.29
CA PHE A 405 10.65 -5.76 -29.14
C PHE A 405 9.55 -6.72 -28.66
N TRP A 406 9.10 -6.51 -27.43
CA TRP A 406 7.82 -7.05 -26.96
C TRP A 406 6.70 -6.07 -27.24
N TRP A 407 5.48 -6.57 -27.35
CA TRP A 407 4.32 -5.77 -27.71
C TRP A 407 3.12 -6.09 -26.82
N PHE A 408 2.32 -5.07 -26.52
CA PHE A 408 1.02 -5.22 -25.89
C PHE A 408 -0.02 -4.29 -26.50
N PRO A 409 -1.29 -4.69 -26.56
CA PRO A 409 -2.34 -3.82 -27.06
C PRO A 409 -2.64 -2.69 -26.05
N HIS A 410 -2.80 -1.47 -26.58
CA HIS A 410 -3.16 -0.28 -25.82
C HIS A 410 -4.45 0.38 -26.34
N MET A 411 -5.44 -0.44 -26.76
CA MET A 411 -6.69 -0.06 -27.42
C MET A 411 -6.50 0.57 -28.81
N TRP A 412 -7.48 0.40 -29.72
CA TRP A 412 -7.41 0.92 -31.10
C TRP A 412 -7.27 2.45 -31.17
N SER A 413 -8.22 3.17 -30.56
CA SER A 413 -8.29 4.64 -30.59
C SER A 413 -7.73 5.29 -29.31
N HIS A 414 -6.91 4.58 -28.53
CA HIS A 414 -6.44 5.04 -27.21
C HIS A 414 -7.60 5.47 -26.26
N MET A 415 -8.79 4.87 -26.44
CA MET A 415 -9.96 5.21 -25.64
C MET A 415 -9.96 4.48 -24.30
N GLN A 416 -10.33 5.22 -23.25
CA GLN A 416 -10.39 4.70 -21.88
C GLN A 416 -11.54 3.68 -21.73
N PRO A 417 -11.31 2.48 -21.19
CA PRO A 417 -12.34 1.44 -21.12
C PRO A 417 -13.61 1.80 -20.35
N HIS A 418 -13.51 2.60 -19.28
CA HIS A 418 -14.69 3.00 -18.47
C HIS A 418 -15.73 3.85 -19.23
N LEU A 419 -15.39 4.35 -20.42
CA LEU A 419 -16.30 5.09 -21.29
C LEU A 419 -17.21 4.16 -22.12
N PHE A 420 -16.96 2.85 -22.09
CA PHE A 420 -17.76 1.86 -22.78
C PHE A 420 -18.70 1.17 -21.81
N HIS A 421 -19.96 1.09 -22.18
CA HIS A 421 -21.01 0.45 -21.37
C HIS A 421 -21.32 -0.97 -21.85
N ASN A 422 -21.04 -1.24 -23.12
CA ASN A 422 -21.33 -2.50 -23.78
C ASN A 422 -20.02 -3.23 -24.12
N VAL A 423 -19.87 -4.43 -23.56
CA VAL A 423 -18.70 -5.30 -23.78
C VAL A 423 -18.47 -5.59 -25.27
N SER A 424 -19.52 -5.73 -26.07
CA SER A 424 -19.41 -5.98 -27.51
C SER A 424 -18.76 -4.81 -28.24
N VAL A 425 -19.14 -3.56 -27.91
CA VAL A 425 -18.55 -2.36 -28.54
C VAL A 425 -17.08 -2.21 -28.14
N LEU A 426 -16.77 -2.43 -26.86
CA LEU A 426 -15.39 -2.44 -26.37
C LEU A 426 -14.56 -3.52 -27.08
N ALA A 427 -15.12 -4.72 -27.24
CA ALA A 427 -14.48 -5.83 -27.94
C ALA A 427 -14.24 -5.53 -29.43
N GLU A 428 -15.17 -4.88 -30.13
CA GLU A 428 -14.96 -4.45 -31.52
C GLU A 428 -13.79 -3.47 -31.64
N GLN A 429 -13.66 -2.49 -30.73
CA GLN A 429 -12.49 -1.61 -30.70
C GLN A 429 -11.18 -2.39 -30.48
N MET A 430 -11.20 -3.40 -29.61
CA MET A 430 -10.03 -4.27 -29.41
C MET A 430 -9.71 -5.12 -30.65
N LYS A 431 -10.73 -5.60 -31.37
CA LYS A 431 -10.56 -6.40 -32.60
C LYS A 431 -9.91 -5.59 -33.71
N LEU A 432 -10.28 -4.31 -33.89
CA LEU A 432 -9.62 -3.43 -34.86
C LEU A 432 -8.11 -3.33 -34.60
N ASN A 433 -7.72 -3.15 -33.34
CA ASN A 433 -6.30 -3.12 -32.96
C ASN A 433 -5.60 -4.48 -33.19
N ARG A 434 -6.33 -5.59 -33.02
CA ARG A 434 -5.82 -6.94 -33.29
C ARG A 434 -5.63 -7.20 -34.78
N ILE A 435 -6.55 -6.76 -35.62
CA ILE A 435 -6.45 -6.86 -37.08
C ILE A 435 -5.23 -6.08 -37.55
N PHE A 436 -5.07 -4.82 -37.10
CA PHE A 436 -3.88 -4.02 -37.40
C PHE A 436 -2.58 -4.76 -37.03
N ALA A 437 -2.54 -5.36 -35.83
CA ALA A 437 -1.37 -6.14 -35.40
C ALA A 437 -1.09 -7.33 -36.31
N GLN A 438 -2.12 -8.05 -36.76
CA GLN A 438 -1.98 -9.18 -37.66
C GLN A 438 -1.49 -8.76 -39.05
N GLU A 439 -2.06 -7.68 -39.61
CA GLU A 439 -1.67 -7.13 -40.92
C GLU A 439 -0.20 -6.67 -40.94
N HIS A 440 0.27 -6.08 -39.84
CA HIS A 440 1.64 -5.58 -39.72
C HIS A 440 2.60 -6.60 -39.07
N GLY A 441 2.13 -7.82 -38.77
CA GLY A 441 2.92 -8.91 -38.20
C GLY A 441 3.47 -8.64 -36.80
N ILE A 442 2.79 -7.83 -36.00
CA ILE A 442 3.07 -7.62 -34.57
C ILE A 442 2.61 -8.88 -33.79
N PRO A 443 3.40 -9.41 -32.84
CA PRO A 443 2.98 -10.54 -32.00
C PRO A 443 1.67 -10.29 -31.24
N THR A 444 0.75 -11.25 -31.24
CA THR A 444 -0.60 -11.09 -30.64
C THR A 444 -0.87 -12.02 -29.45
N ASP A 445 0.08 -12.87 -29.09
CA ASP A 445 -0.06 -13.96 -28.11
C ASP A 445 0.77 -13.74 -26.83
N MET A 446 1.29 -12.52 -26.61
CA MET A 446 2.09 -12.16 -25.44
C MET A 446 1.33 -12.27 -24.11
N GLY A 447 -0.01 -12.23 -24.14
CA GLY A 447 -0.87 -12.42 -22.96
C GLY A 447 -0.82 -11.28 -21.94
N TYR A 448 -0.29 -10.12 -22.32
CA TYR A 448 -0.17 -8.91 -21.53
C TYR A 448 -0.86 -7.73 -22.23
N ALA A 449 -1.58 -6.90 -21.48
CA ALA A 449 -2.20 -5.68 -21.97
C ALA A 449 -2.20 -4.60 -20.90
N VAL A 450 -2.28 -3.34 -21.33
CA VAL A 450 -2.40 -2.18 -20.44
C VAL A 450 -3.51 -1.31 -21.02
N ALA A 451 -4.45 -0.88 -20.19
CA ALA A 451 -5.51 0.02 -20.64
C ALA A 451 -5.02 1.48 -20.64
N PRO A 452 -5.46 2.31 -21.62
CA PRO A 452 -5.23 3.74 -21.59
C PRO A 452 -5.60 4.37 -20.25
N HIS A 453 -4.67 5.14 -19.69
CA HIS A 453 -4.79 5.77 -18.36
C HIS A 453 -5.07 4.78 -17.21
N HIS A 454 -4.79 3.50 -17.40
CA HIS A 454 -5.06 2.40 -16.46
C HIS A 454 -6.52 2.27 -16.03
N SER A 455 -7.41 2.93 -16.77
CA SER A 455 -8.83 2.94 -16.47
C SER A 455 -9.46 1.57 -16.68
N GLY A 456 -10.33 1.19 -15.74
CA GLY A 456 -11.01 -0.09 -15.75
C GLY A 456 -10.14 -1.25 -15.27
N VAL A 457 -8.81 -1.08 -15.15
CA VAL A 457 -7.95 -2.05 -14.45
C VAL A 457 -8.20 -1.94 -12.96
N TYR A 458 -8.10 -0.72 -12.42
CA TYR A 458 -8.55 -0.36 -11.09
C TYR A 458 -9.03 1.12 -11.04
N PRO A 459 -10.23 1.43 -10.51
CA PRO A 459 -11.28 0.49 -10.10
C PRO A 459 -11.68 -0.44 -11.25
N VAL A 460 -11.97 -1.69 -10.90
CA VAL A 460 -12.28 -2.74 -11.88
C VAL A 460 -13.50 -2.34 -12.71
N HIS A 461 -13.40 -2.55 -14.01
CA HIS A 461 -14.50 -2.50 -14.97
C HIS A 461 -14.62 -3.88 -15.61
N THR A 462 -15.61 -4.68 -15.20
CA THR A 462 -15.72 -6.09 -15.56
C THR A 462 -15.67 -6.34 -17.08
N GLN A 463 -16.30 -5.47 -17.86
CA GLN A 463 -16.33 -5.53 -19.32
C GLN A 463 -14.92 -5.51 -19.94
N LEU A 464 -13.96 -4.78 -19.34
CA LEU A 464 -12.57 -4.74 -19.79
C LEU A 464 -11.92 -6.12 -19.67
N TYR A 465 -12.08 -6.78 -18.53
CA TYR A 465 -11.50 -8.10 -18.27
C TYR A 465 -12.11 -9.19 -19.16
N GLU A 466 -13.41 -9.10 -19.46
CA GLU A 466 -14.11 -10.00 -20.38
C GLU A 466 -13.65 -9.80 -21.85
N ALA A 467 -13.61 -8.55 -22.31
CA ALA A 467 -13.15 -8.20 -23.65
C ALA A 467 -11.67 -8.58 -23.86
N TRP A 468 -10.81 -8.33 -22.87
CA TRP A 468 -9.41 -8.74 -22.92
C TRP A 468 -9.22 -10.25 -23.04
N LYS A 469 -9.95 -11.06 -22.27
CA LYS A 469 -9.86 -12.52 -22.38
C LYS A 469 -10.36 -13.02 -23.73
N SER A 470 -11.52 -12.53 -24.17
CA SER A 470 -12.16 -12.99 -25.40
C SER A 470 -11.43 -12.56 -26.67
N VAL A 471 -10.94 -11.31 -26.73
CA VAL A 471 -10.32 -10.75 -27.93
C VAL A 471 -8.83 -11.04 -27.99
N TRP A 472 -8.11 -10.99 -26.87
CA TRP A 472 -6.65 -11.05 -26.86
C TRP A 472 -6.06 -12.22 -26.05
N GLY A 473 -6.88 -12.96 -25.28
CA GLY A 473 -6.38 -14.00 -24.40
C GLY A 473 -5.48 -13.49 -23.28
N ILE A 474 -5.74 -12.25 -22.79
CA ILE A 474 -4.90 -11.62 -21.76
C ILE A 474 -4.97 -12.40 -20.45
N ARG A 475 -3.80 -12.60 -19.86
CA ARG A 475 -3.60 -13.24 -18.55
C ARG A 475 -2.98 -12.31 -17.53
N VAL A 476 -2.30 -11.25 -17.99
CA VAL A 476 -1.59 -10.29 -17.14
C VAL A 476 -1.88 -8.85 -17.58
N THR A 477 -1.97 -7.94 -16.61
CA THR A 477 -1.97 -6.50 -16.83
C THR A 477 -1.20 -5.80 -15.72
N SER A 478 -1.04 -4.49 -15.80
CA SER A 478 -0.43 -3.68 -14.74
C SER A 478 -1.17 -2.35 -14.51
N THR A 479 -1.05 -1.83 -13.30
CA THR A 479 -1.63 -0.54 -12.92
C THR A 479 -0.88 0.11 -11.75
N GLU A 480 -0.80 1.42 -11.77
CA GLU A 480 -0.35 2.27 -10.67
C GLU A 480 -1.49 2.68 -9.72
N GLU A 481 -2.74 2.34 -10.06
CA GLU A 481 -3.94 2.85 -9.39
C GLU A 481 -4.35 2.01 -8.15
N TYR A 482 -3.86 0.77 -8.01
CA TYR A 482 -4.27 -0.12 -6.92
C TYR A 482 -3.25 -0.20 -5.76
N PRO A 483 -3.71 -0.12 -4.49
CA PRO A 483 -5.07 0.22 -4.06
C PRO A 483 -5.38 1.71 -4.20
N HIS A 484 -4.35 2.54 -4.36
CA HIS A 484 -4.40 3.99 -4.64
C HIS A 484 -3.20 4.40 -5.49
N LEU A 485 -3.34 5.50 -6.25
CA LEU A 485 -2.24 6.09 -7.02
C LEU A 485 -1.07 6.52 -6.12
N ARG A 486 -1.39 7.08 -4.94
CA ARG A 486 -0.42 7.56 -3.95
C ARG A 486 -0.83 7.14 -2.53
N PRO A 487 0.15 6.87 -1.64
CA PRO A 487 1.58 6.82 -1.90
C PRO A 487 1.98 5.51 -2.63
N ALA A 488 3.00 5.58 -3.50
CA ALA A 488 3.41 4.45 -4.36
C ALA A 488 3.85 3.20 -3.57
N ARG A 489 4.38 3.38 -2.36
CA ARG A 489 4.79 2.28 -1.46
C ARG A 489 3.64 1.34 -1.07
N TYR A 490 2.39 1.76 -1.21
CA TYR A 490 1.21 0.91 -0.98
C TYR A 490 0.74 0.15 -2.20
N ARG A 491 1.34 0.33 -3.38
CA ARG A 491 0.93 -0.41 -4.58
C ARG A 491 1.17 -1.91 -4.40
N ARG A 492 0.20 -2.71 -4.81
CA ARG A 492 0.18 -4.18 -4.64
C ARG A 492 -0.28 -4.83 -5.93
N GLY A 493 -0.04 -6.14 -6.05
CA GLY A 493 -0.69 -6.95 -7.07
C GLY A 493 -2.07 -7.41 -6.59
N PHE A 494 -2.88 -7.93 -7.51
CA PHE A 494 -4.07 -8.72 -7.20
C PHE A 494 -4.47 -9.59 -8.38
N ILE A 495 -5.34 -10.58 -8.15
CA ILE A 495 -5.93 -11.39 -9.21
C ILE A 495 -7.43 -11.11 -9.27
N HIS A 496 -7.92 -10.82 -10.47
CA HIS A 496 -9.35 -10.65 -10.71
C HIS A 496 -9.76 -11.30 -12.04
N ASN A 497 -10.86 -12.05 -12.01
CA ASN A 497 -11.42 -12.72 -13.18
C ASN A 497 -10.41 -13.57 -13.99
N GLY A 498 -9.43 -14.17 -13.29
CA GLY A 498 -8.34 -14.97 -13.86
C GLY A 498 -7.17 -14.17 -14.46
N ILE A 499 -7.21 -12.83 -14.42
CA ILE A 499 -6.12 -11.95 -14.87
C ILE A 499 -5.30 -11.50 -13.65
N LYS A 500 -3.98 -11.64 -13.76
CA LYS A 500 -2.99 -11.17 -12.77
C LYS A 500 -2.68 -9.69 -13.02
N VAL A 501 -2.91 -8.85 -12.02
CA VAL A 501 -2.65 -7.42 -12.06
C VAL A 501 -1.38 -7.14 -11.26
N LEU A 502 -0.37 -6.55 -11.91
CA LEU A 502 0.91 -6.21 -11.29
C LEU A 502 1.00 -4.72 -10.93
N PRO A 503 1.66 -4.36 -9.81
CA PRO A 503 1.86 -2.96 -9.45
C PRO A 503 2.84 -2.28 -10.40
N ARG A 504 2.42 -1.18 -11.02
CA ARG A 504 3.21 -0.36 -11.95
C ARG A 504 3.81 0.85 -11.22
N GLN A 505 5.00 1.24 -11.63
CA GLN A 505 5.80 2.32 -11.05
C GLN A 505 5.88 3.50 -11.99
N THR A 506 5.93 4.69 -11.40
CA THR A 506 6.19 5.94 -12.11
C THR A 506 7.69 6.21 -12.08
N CYS A 507 8.26 6.73 -13.16
CA CYS A 507 9.69 7.03 -13.25
C CYS A 507 10.02 8.53 -13.28
N GLY A 508 9.02 9.39 -13.06
CA GLY A 508 9.17 10.84 -13.14
C GLY A 508 9.24 11.38 -14.58
N LEU A 509 9.06 10.55 -15.59
CA LEU A 509 8.88 10.96 -16.99
C LEU A 509 7.38 10.95 -17.32
N PHE A 510 6.84 12.11 -17.66
CA PHE A 510 5.46 12.26 -18.10
C PHE A 510 5.39 12.41 -19.62
N THR A 511 4.20 12.32 -20.21
CA THR A 511 3.99 12.46 -21.67
C THR A 511 4.50 13.77 -22.26
N HIS A 512 4.58 14.84 -21.45
CA HIS A 512 5.08 16.15 -21.83
C HIS A 512 6.55 16.39 -21.40
N THR A 513 7.16 15.44 -20.70
CA THR A 513 8.56 15.51 -20.28
C THR A 513 9.43 15.00 -21.42
N ILE A 514 9.70 15.88 -22.38
CA ILE A 514 10.37 15.55 -23.64
C ILE A 514 11.79 16.09 -23.67
N PHE A 515 12.00 17.31 -23.18
CA PHE A 515 13.31 17.99 -23.20
C PHE A 515 13.96 18.00 -21.83
N TYR A 516 15.27 17.78 -21.78
CA TYR A 516 16.02 17.64 -20.53
C TYR A 516 15.98 18.91 -19.66
N ASN A 517 16.15 20.07 -20.30
CA ASN A 517 16.15 21.37 -19.63
C ASN A 517 14.74 21.83 -19.21
N GLU A 518 13.69 21.20 -19.73
CA GLU A 518 12.29 21.46 -19.40
C GLU A 518 11.72 20.46 -18.40
N TYR A 519 12.55 19.56 -17.86
CA TYR A 519 12.14 18.62 -16.83
C TYR A 519 11.51 19.37 -15.64
N PRO A 520 10.38 18.91 -15.09
CA PRO A 520 9.75 19.57 -13.94
C PRO A 520 10.71 19.71 -12.75
N GLY A 521 11.01 20.95 -12.35
CA GLY A 521 12.01 21.25 -11.31
C GLY A 521 13.45 21.40 -11.82
N GLY A 522 13.68 21.27 -13.13
CA GLY A 522 14.96 21.38 -13.80
C GLY A 522 15.65 20.02 -13.99
N SER A 523 16.58 19.97 -14.94
CA SER A 523 17.35 18.76 -15.30
C SER A 523 18.01 18.05 -14.12
N LYS A 524 18.49 18.81 -13.13
CA LYS A 524 19.12 18.27 -11.91
C LYS A 524 18.17 17.41 -11.06
N GLU A 525 16.86 17.62 -11.14
CA GLU A 525 15.90 16.80 -10.39
C GLU A 525 15.75 15.40 -10.99
N LEU A 526 15.84 15.25 -12.33
CA LEU A 526 15.93 13.94 -12.97
C LEU A 526 17.19 13.20 -12.52
N ASP A 527 18.35 13.86 -12.58
CA ASP A 527 19.62 13.31 -12.12
C ASP A 527 19.57 12.86 -10.66
N LYS A 528 18.98 13.68 -9.80
CA LYS A 528 18.81 13.38 -8.38
C LYS A 528 17.88 12.20 -8.15
N SER A 529 16.80 12.08 -8.93
CA SER A 529 15.91 10.91 -8.88
C SER A 529 16.65 9.62 -9.21
N ILE A 530 17.55 9.66 -10.21
CA ILE A 530 18.38 8.53 -10.64
C ILE A 530 19.50 8.24 -9.63
N LYS A 531 20.22 9.26 -9.16
CA LYS A 531 21.38 9.15 -8.26
C LYS A 531 20.96 9.14 -6.79
N GLY A 532 20.47 7.99 -6.34
CA GLY A 532 20.13 7.78 -4.93
C GLY A 532 18.75 8.34 -4.53
N GLY A 533 18.02 8.97 -5.46
CA GLY A 533 16.67 9.48 -5.25
C GLY A 533 15.57 8.45 -5.45
N GLU A 534 14.37 8.93 -5.80
CA GLU A 534 13.14 8.12 -5.82
C GLU A 534 13.22 6.92 -6.78
N LEU A 535 13.79 7.11 -7.98
CA LEU A 535 13.88 6.04 -8.96
C LEU A 535 14.85 4.94 -8.50
N PHE A 536 16.00 5.32 -7.94
CA PHE A 536 16.93 4.38 -7.32
C PHE A 536 16.29 3.63 -6.15
N LEU A 537 15.62 4.34 -5.24
CA LEU A 537 14.95 3.74 -4.09
C LEU A 537 13.83 2.79 -4.51
N THR A 538 13.15 3.05 -5.62
CA THR A 538 12.14 2.16 -6.18
C THR A 538 12.77 0.80 -6.54
N VAL A 539 13.92 0.80 -7.23
CA VAL A 539 14.64 -0.44 -7.55
C VAL A 539 15.24 -1.08 -6.29
N LEU A 540 15.73 -0.29 -5.34
CA LEU A 540 16.29 -0.81 -4.09
C LEU A 540 15.25 -1.60 -3.28
N LEU A 541 14.04 -1.04 -3.13
CA LEU A 541 13.02 -1.53 -2.20
C LEU A 541 11.98 -2.47 -2.82
N ASN A 542 11.90 -2.56 -4.16
CA ASN A 542 10.94 -3.44 -4.85
C ASN A 542 11.67 -4.57 -5.62
N PRO A 543 11.42 -5.85 -5.28
CA PRO A 543 11.96 -6.99 -6.03
C PRO A 543 11.54 -7.04 -7.50
N ILE A 544 10.40 -6.44 -7.83
CA ILE A 544 9.83 -6.34 -9.18
C ILE A 544 9.36 -4.91 -9.42
N SER A 545 9.82 -4.29 -10.49
CA SER A 545 9.46 -2.93 -10.91
C SER A 545 9.08 -2.91 -12.38
N ILE A 546 7.84 -2.52 -12.67
CA ILE A 546 7.36 -2.24 -14.04
C ILE A 546 7.27 -0.73 -14.16
N PHE A 547 8.12 -0.09 -14.97
CA PHE A 547 8.11 1.35 -15.14
C PHE A 547 7.25 1.75 -16.33
N MET A 548 6.35 2.71 -16.08
CA MET A 548 5.58 3.39 -17.11
C MET A 548 6.41 4.48 -17.78
N THR A 549 6.47 4.43 -19.10
CA THR A 549 6.94 5.51 -19.98
C THR A 549 6.03 5.61 -21.21
N HIS A 550 6.24 6.60 -22.05
CA HIS A 550 5.44 6.83 -23.25
C HIS A 550 6.35 7.07 -24.45
N LEU A 551 5.86 6.84 -25.67
CA LEU A 551 6.57 7.08 -26.93
C LEU A 551 7.29 8.45 -26.96
N SER A 552 6.65 9.51 -26.46
CA SER A 552 7.25 10.86 -26.46
C SER A 552 8.52 10.98 -25.59
N ASN A 553 8.75 10.07 -24.64
CA ASN A 553 9.98 10.04 -23.84
C ASN A 553 11.20 9.50 -24.62
N TYR A 554 10.97 8.91 -25.80
CA TYR A 554 12.00 8.29 -26.64
C TYR A 554 12.26 9.08 -27.93
N GLY A 555 11.42 10.05 -28.26
CA GLY A 555 11.71 11.05 -29.29
C GLY A 555 12.55 12.21 -28.76
N ASN A 556 13.00 13.09 -29.66
CA ASN A 556 13.74 14.31 -29.33
C ASN A 556 14.99 14.07 -28.45
N ASP A 557 14.96 14.46 -27.17
CA ASP A 557 16.09 14.31 -26.24
C ASP A 557 16.22 12.88 -25.67
N ARG A 558 15.26 12.00 -25.94
CA ARG A 558 15.34 10.56 -25.58
C ARG A 558 15.52 10.32 -24.08
N LEU A 559 14.81 11.09 -23.24
CA LEU A 559 14.95 11.06 -21.79
C LEU A 559 14.70 9.66 -21.19
N GLY A 560 13.85 8.85 -21.80
CA GLY A 560 13.65 7.45 -21.40
C GLY A 560 14.94 6.64 -21.50
N LEU A 561 15.69 6.78 -22.59
CA LEU A 561 16.98 6.08 -22.79
C LEU A 561 18.02 6.56 -21.78
N TYR A 562 18.16 7.88 -21.63
CA TYR A 562 19.06 8.50 -20.66
C TYR A 562 18.79 7.99 -19.24
N THR A 563 17.52 7.97 -18.84
CA THR A 563 17.09 7.62 -17.48
C THR A 563 17.45 6.19 -17.12
N PHE A 564 17.08 5.22 -17.96
CA PHE A 564 17.28 3.80 -17.61
C PHE A 564 18.72 3.34 -17.81
N GLU A 565 19.46 3.84 -18.80
CA GLU A 565 20.89 3.55 -18.92
C GLU A 565 21.65 4.08 -17.69
N SER A 566 21.35 5.31 -17.28
CA SER A 566 21.95 5.95 -16.11
C SER A 566 21.59 5.24 -14.80
N LEU A 567 20.33 4.86 -14.62
CA LEU A 567 19.85 4.13 -13.45
C LEU A 567 20.53 2.78 -13.30
N VAL A 568 20.57 1.98 -14.37
CA VAL A 568 21.17 0.64 -14.34
C VAL A 568 22.65 0.71 -13.96
N LYS A 569 23.40 1.64 -14.58
CA LYS A 569 24.81 1.86 -14.24
C LYS A 569 24.97 2.28 -12.79
N PHE A 570 24.17 3.24 -12.32
CA PHE A 570 24.23 3.70 -10.93
C PHE A 570 23.96 2.56 -9.93
N VAL A 571 22.93 1.75 -10.18
CA VAL A 571 22.60 0.58 -9.33
C VAL A 571 23.76 -0.41 -9.29
N GLN A 572 24.38 -0.74 -10.42
CA GLN A 572 25.51 -1.68 -10.47
C GLN A 572 26.80 -1.13 -9.83
N CYS A 573 27.00 0.18 -9.84
CA CYS A 573 28.15 0.81 -9.19
C CYS A 573 28.05 0.75 -7.67
N TRP A 574 26.86 0.92 -7.11
CA TRP A 574 26.69 1.13 -5.67
C TRP A 574 26.06 -0.05 -4.94
N THR A 575 25.59 -1.07 -5.66
CA THR A 575 24.92 -2.22 -5.06
C THR A 575 25.38 -3.55 -5.63
N ASN A 576 25.14 -4.61 -4.86
CA ASN A 576 25.27 -6.00 -5.27
C ASN A 576 23.97 -6.55 -5.89
N LEU A 577 23.02 -5.68 -6.26
CA LEU A 577 21.75 -6.10 -6.85
C LEU A 577 21.97 -6.72 -8.23
N ARG A 578 21.25 -7.80 -8.49
CA ARG A 578 21.27 -8.52 -9.77
C ARG A 578 20.02 -8.15 -10.55
N LEU A 579 20.17 -7.26 -11.51
CA LEU A 579 19.08 -6.80 -12.36
C LEU A 579 18.82 -7.82 -13.48
N GLN A 580 17.56 -8.13 -13.76
CA GLN A 580 17.14 -8.97 -14.89
C GLN A 580 15.76 -8.56 -15.41
N THR A 581 15.42 -8.99 -16.62
CA THR A 581 14.09 -8.80 -17.20
C THR A 581 13.43 -10.15 -17.47
N LEU A 582 12.14 -10.25 -17.15
CA LEU A 582 11.30 -11.41 -17.50
C LEU A 582 10.11 -10.95 -18.36
N PRO A 583 9.63 -11.81 -19.28
CA PRO A 583 8.38 -11.56 -19.98
C PRO A 583 7.22 -11.33 -18.99
N PRO A 584 6.26 -10.43 -19.27
CA PRO A 584 5.22 -10.04 -18.31
C PRO A 584 4.46 -11.20 -17.66
N VAL A 585 4.17 -12.27 -18.43
CA VAL A 585 3.49 -13.47 -17.90
C VAL A 585 4.33 -14.19 -16.84
N GLN A 586 5.62 -14.40 -17.12
CA GLN A 586 6.54 -15.03 -16.18
C GLN A 586 6.82 -14.13 -14.98
N LEU A 587 6.91 -12.81 -15.21
CA LEU A 587 7.06 -11.81 -14.16
C LEU A 587 5.87 -11.86 -13.20
N ALA A 588 4.65 -12.06 -13.70
CA ALA A 588 3.46 -12.21 -12.86
C ALA A 588 3.48 -13.48 -12.01
N GLU A 589 3.91 -14.62 -12.56
CA GLU A 589 4.12 -15.83 -11.77
C GLU A 589 5.13 -15.57 -10.65
N LYS A 590 6.26 -14.94 -10.97
CA LYS A 590 7.29 -14.60 -10.00
C LYS A 590 6.75 -13.67 -8.90
N TYR A 591 5.94 -12.68 -9.26
CA TYR A 591 5.32 -11.76 -8.31
C TYR A 591 4.48 -12.49 -7.26
N PHE A 592 3.53 -13.32 -7.68
CA PHE A 592 2.64 -14.05 -6.76
C PHE A 592 3.27 -15.30 -6.14
N GLN A 593 4.51 -15.62 -6.50
CA GLN A 593 5.39 -16.53 -5.73
C GLN A 593 6.08 -15.80 -4.59
N ILE A 594 6.52 -14.55 -4.81
CA ILE A 594 7.15 -13.72 -3.79
C ILE A 594 6.11 -13.20 -2.79
N PHE A 595 4.94 -12.79 -3.27
CA PHE A 595 3.85 -12.19 -2.48
C PHE A 595 2.54 -13.00 -2.62
N PRO A 596 2.45 -14.22 -2.06
CA PRO A 596 1.27 -15.08 -2.18
C PRO A 596 0.01 -14.50 -1.55
N GLU A 597 0.13 -13.69 -0.50
CA GLU A 597 -0.97 -13.01 0.19
C GLU A 597 -1.63 -11.92 -0.64
N GLU A 598 -0.90 -11.35 -1.62
CA GLU A 598 -1.40 -10.30 -2.49
C GLU A 598 -2.27 -10.84 -3.64
N ARG A 599 -2.50 -12.16 -3.74
CA ARG A 599 -3.41 -12.73 -4.76
C ARG A 599 -4.84 -12.23 -4.59
N ASN A 600 -5.29 -12.11 -3.35
CA ASN A 600 -6.65 -11.70 -3.03
C ASN A 600 -6.71 -10.17 -2.95
N PRO A 601 -7.63 -9.54 -3.71
CA PRO A 601 -7.76 -8.08 -3.67
C PRO A 601 -8.27 -7.61 -2.30
N LEU A 602 -8.13 -6.31 -2.06
CA LEU A 602 -8.78 -5.56 -0.99
C LEU A 602 -9.41 -4.33 -1.63
N TRP A 603 -10.67 -4.49 -2.04
CA TRP A 603 -11.46 -3.48 -2.71
C TRP A 603 -11.61 -2.23 -1.85
N GLN A 604 -10.96 -1.13 -2.27
CA GLN A 604 -11.15 0.18 -1.66
C GLN A 604 -12.44 0.82 -2.17
N ASN A 605 -12.93 1.80 -1.43
CA ASN A 605 -14.03 2.64 -1.88
C ASN A 605 -13.59 3.57 -3.03
N PRO A 606 -14.05 3.38 -4.28
CA PRO A 606 -13.65 4.23 -5.41
C PRO A 606 -14.07 5.70 -5.25
N CYS A 607 -15.05 5.97 -4.38
CA CYS A 607 -15.60 7.30 -4.17
C CYS A 607 -14.78 8.18 -3.22
N HIS A 608 -13.87 7.57 -2.46
CA HIS A 608 -12.98 8.29 -1.54
C HIS A 608 -11.71 8.80 -2.22
N ASP A 609 -11.45 8.37 -3.45
CA ASP A 609 -10.32 8.78 -4.25
C ASP A 609 -10.83 9.52 -5.50
N LYS A 610 -10.46 10.79 -5.64
CA LYS A 610 -10.88 11.62 -6.78
C LYS A 610 -10.47 10.99 -8.10
N ARG A 611 -9.25 10.46 -8.19
CA ARG A 611 -8.71 9.87 -9.40
C ARG A 611 -9.50 8.63 -9.78
N HIS A 612 -9.77 7.75 -8.82
CA HIS A 612 -10.57 6.55 -9.06
C HIS A 612 -11.97 6.89 -9.52
N LYS A 613 -12.63 7.87 -8.90
CA LYS A 613 -13.94 8.35 -9.31
C LYS A 613 -13.94 8.87 -10.75
N ASP A 614 -12.91 9.61 -11.15
CA ASP A 614 -12.78 10.19 -12.49
C ASP A 614 -12.59 9.13 -13.59
N ILE A 615 -11.99 7.98 -13.27
CA ILE A 615 -11.77 6.85 -14.20
C ILE A 615 -12.73 5.67 -13.99
N TRP A 616 -13.78 5.87 -13.20
CA TRP A 616 -14.86 4.91 -12.99
C TRP A 616 -16.00 5.14 -13.98
N SER A 617 -16.74 4.09 -14.34
CA SER A 617 -17.87 4.24 -15.28
C SER A 617 -18.92 5.20 -14.71
N LYS A 618 -19.41 6.11 -15.55
CA LYS A 618 -20.47 7.07 -15.19
C LYS A 618 -21.81 6.42 -14.84
N GLU A 619 -22.01 5.17 -15.25
CA GLU A 619 -23.18 4.38 -14.84
C GLU A 619 -23.08 3.89 -13.40
N LYS A 620 -21.92 4.02 -12.75
CA LYS A 620 -21.72 3.61 -11.37
C LYS A 620 -21.80 4.82 -10.46
N THR A 621 -22.47 4.67 -9.33
CA THR A 621 -22.58 5.73 -8.32
C THR A 621 -22.29 5.18 -6.93
N CYS A 622 -21.68 6.05 -6.12
CA CYS A 622 -21.40 5.83 -4.71
C CYS A 622 -22.67 5.58 -3.90
N ASP A 623 -23.78 6.18 -4.33
CA ASP A 623 -25.07 6.12 -3.66
C ASP A 623 -25.75 4.75 -3.78
N ARG A 624 -25.19 3.86 -4.62
CA ARG A 624 -25.63 2.46 -4.78
C ARG A 624 -24.97 1.51 -3.76
N LEU A 625 -23.96 1.96 -3.02
CA LEU A 625 -23.35 1.17 -1.96
C LEU A 625 -24.17 1.24 -0.67
N PRO A 626 -24.27 0.15 0.12
CA PRO A 626 -25.06 0.15 1.34
C PRO A 626 -24.45 1.06 2.41
N LYS A 627 -25.32 1.78 3.12
CA LYS A 627 -24.96 2.68 4.23
C LYS A 627 -24.83 1.94 5.56
N PHE A 628 -25.36 0.72 5.66
CA PHE A 628 -25.18 -0.11 6.85
C PHE A 628 -25.25 -1.60 6.55
N LEU A 629 -24.69 -2.40 7.44
CA LEU A 629 -24.58 -3.85 7.34
C LEU A 629 -25.21 -4.51 8.58
N ILE A 630 -26.04 -5.55 8.36
CA ILE A 630 -26.48 -6.46 9.43
C ILE A 630 -25.58 -7.70 9.40
N ILE A 631 -24.64 -7.76 10.33
CA ILE A 631 -23.51 -8.71 10.23
C ILE A 631 -23.81 -10.08 10.84
N GLY A 632 -24.92 -10.25 11.55
CA GLY A 632 -25.24 -11.48 12.27
C GLY A 632 -25.29 -11.31 13.78
N PRO A 633 -24.94 -12.35 14.55
CA PRO A 633 -24.65 -13.71 14.09
C PRO A 633 -25.88 -14.46 13.55
N GLN A 634 -25.65 -15.64 12.97
CA GLN A 634 -26.73 -16.54 12.57
C GLN A 634 -27.61 -16.92 13.77
N LYS A 635 -28.92 -17.12 13.48
CA LYS A 635 -29.94 -17.63 14.43
C LYS A 635 -30.43 -16.66 15.50
N THR A 636 -30.14 -15.37 15.39
CA THR A 636 -30.50 -14.37 16.40
C THR A 636 -31.70 -13.48 16.03
N GLY A 637 -32.31 -13.69 14.86
CA GLY A 637 -33.46 -12.90 14.40
C GLY A 637 -33.15 -11.94 13.24
N THR A 638 -31.96 -12.02 12.65
CA THR A 638 -31.54 -11.14 11.55
C THR A 638 -32.49 -11.05 10.36
N THR A 639 -33.18 -12.15 9.99
CA THR A 639 -34.17 -12.11 8.90
C THR A 639 -35.42 -11.33 9.31
N ALA A 640 -35.84 -11.41 10.59
CA ALA A 640 -36.94 -10.58 11.10
C ALA A 640 -36.56 -9.11 11.08
N LEU A 641 -35.35 -8.78 11.56
CA LEU A 641 -34.84 -7.42 11.50
C LEU A 641 -34.77 -6.88 10.07
N HIS A 642 -34.24 -7.67 9.12
CA HIS A 642 -34.24 -7.31 7.70
C HIS A 642 -35.67 -7.01 7.20
N SER A 643 -36.63 -7.92 7.43
CA SER A 643 -38.01 -7.73 7.00
C SER A 643 -38.69 -6.50 7.61
N PHE A 644 -38.41 -6.18 8.88
CA PHE A 644 -38.97 -4.99 9.53
C PHE A 644 -38.32 -3.70 8.99
N LEU A 645 -37.00 -3.68 8.78
CA LEU A 645 -36.32 -2.52 8.18
C LEU A 645 -36.88 -2.19 6.79
N SER A 646 -37.16 -3.21 5.97
CA SER A 646 -37.75 -3.05 4.64
C SER A 646 -39.19 -2.52 4.62
N LEU A 647 -39.84 -2.35 5.78
CA LEU A 647 -41.14 -1.65 5.86
C LEU A 647 -40.99 -0.13 5.82
N HIS A 648 -39.80 0.39 6.14
CA HIS A 648 -39.55 1.82 6.16
C HIS A 648 -39.39 2.35 4.73
N PRO A 649 -40.13 3.38 4.31
CA PRO A 649 -40.11 3.85 2.91
C PRO A 649 -38.75 4.37 2.44
N ALA A 650 -37.94 4.92 3.34
CA ALA A 650 -36.58 5.39 3.05
C ALA A 650 -35.46 4.33 3.24
N ILE A 651 -35.77 3.08 3.58
CA ILE A 651 -34.78 2.01 3.78
C ILE A 651 -35.02 0.89 2.76
N THR A 652 -33.99 0.59 1.99
CA THR A 652 -34.07 -0.41 0.92
C THR A 652 -33.09 -1.54 1.17
N GLY A 653 -33.61 -2.76 1.27
CA GLY A 653 -32.77 -3.97 1.37
C GLY A 653 -32.18 -4.35 0.02
N SER A 654 -31.10 -5.11 0.04
CA SER A 654 -30.52 -5.73 -1.16
C SER A 654 -31.51 -6.66 -1.87
N PHE A 655 -31.38 -6.78 -3.19
CA PHE A 655 -32.06 -7.81 -3.97
C PHE A 655 -31.63 -9.22 -3.53
N PRO A 656 -32.53 -10.21 -3.61
CA PRO A 656 -32.21 -11.57 -3.21
C PRO A 656 -31.23 -12.21 -4.19
N SER A 657 -30.29 -12.99 -3.65
CA SER A 657 -29.41 -13.89 -4.39
C SER A 657 -30.13 -15.20 -4.70
N ALA A 658 -29.91 -15.74 -5.90
CA ALA A 658 -30.43 -17.05 -6.29
C ALA A 658 -29.85 -18.21 -5.45
N THR A 659 -28.65 -18.03 -4.89
CA THR A 659 -27.93 -19.07 -4.14
C THR A 659 -27.96 -18.86 -2.63
N THR A 660 -27.98 -17.60 -2.18
CA THR A 660 -27.87 -17.21 -0.77
C THR A 660 -29.12 -16.49 -0.24
N PHE A 661 -30.19 -16.45 -1.04
CA PHE A 661 -31.50 -15.90 -0.68
C PHE A 661 -31.41 -14.43 -0.24
N GLU A 662 -31.84 -14.11 0.99
CA GLU A 662 -31.79 -12.73 1.51
C GLU A 662 -30.37 -12.24 1.85
N GLU A 663 -29.34 -13.09 1.75
CA GLU A 663 -27.95 -12.73 2.05
C GLU A 663 -27.12 -12.58 0.78
N ILE A 664 -26.17 -11.64 0.75
CA ILE A 664 -25.21 -11.49 -0.35
C ILE A 664 -23.94 -12.32 -0.08
N GLN A 665 -23.49 -12.34 1.18
CA GLN A 665 -22.28 -13.03 1.64
C GLN A 665 -21.00 -12.62 0.88
N PHE A 666 -20.92 -11.34 0.49
CA PHE A 666 -19.79 -10.77 -0.25
C PHE A 666 -18.48 -10.77 0.56
N PHE A 667 -18.47 -10.19 1.76
CA PHE A 667 -17.21 -9.95 2.50
C PHE A 667 -16.59 -11.20 3.16
N SER A 668 -17.37 -12.26 3.40
CA SER A 668 -16.97 -13.42 4.20
C SER A 668 -16.35 -14.58 3.43
N GLY A 669 -16.41 -14.59 2.10
CA GLY A 669 -16.07 -15.79 1.32
C GLY A 669 -15.63 -15.51 -0.12
N LEU A 670 -15.90 -16.47 -1.00
CA LEU A 670 -15.49 -16.49 -2.41
C LEU A 670 -16.21 -15.45 -3.27
N ASN A 671 -17.42 -15.04 -2.89
CA ASN A 671 -18.17 -13.99 -3.59
C ASN A 671 -17.41 -12.66 -3.64
N TYR A 672 -16.47 -12.44 -2.72
CA TYR A 672 -15.63 -11.25 -2.70
C TYR A 672 -14.81 -11.07 -3.99
N ASP A 673 -14.38 -12.18 -4.59
CA ASP A 673 -13.47 -12.18 -5.74
C ASP A 673 -14.18 -11.76 -7.04
N ASN A 674 -15.53 -11.77 -7.04
CA ASN A 674 -16.36 -11.27 -8.13
C ASN A 674 -16.30 -9.74 -8.29
N GLY A 675 -15.74 -9.02 -7.30
CA GLY A 675 -15.48 -7.58 -7.41
C GLY A 675 -16.64 -6.68 -7.02
N ILE A 676 -16.39 -5.37 -7.05
CA ILE A 676 -17.34 -4.33 -6.61
C ILE A 676 -18.57 -4.30 -7.53
N ASP A 677 -18.40 -4.52 -8.83
CA ASP A 677 -19.49 -4.46 -9.81
C ASP A 677 -20.57 -5.51 -9.49
N TRP A 678 -20.14 -6.74 -9.23
CA TRP A 678 -21.02 -7.82 -8.78
C TRP A 678 -21.74 -7.48 -7.47
N TYR A 679 -21.05 -6.84 -6.52
CA TYR A 679 -21.67 -6.43 -5.27
C TYR A 679 -22.74 -5.34 -5.49
N MET A 680 -22.48 -4.38 -6.38
CA MET A 680 -23.42 -3.30 -6.70
C MET A 680 -24.68 -3.80 -7.40
N GLU A 681 -24.62 -4.91 -8.15
CA GLU A 681 -25.79 -5.52 -8.82
C GLU A 681 -26.93 -5.86 -7.84
N PHE A 682 -26.62 -6.12 -6.57
CA PHE A 682 -27.61 -6.39 -5.53
C PHE A 682 -28.35 -5.16 -5.01
N PHE A 683 -27.98 -3.97 -5.46
CA PHE A 683 -28.60 -2.73 -5.00
C PHE A 683 -29.29 -2.01 -6.15
N PRO A 684 -30.46 -1.40 -5.92
CA PRO A 684 -31.13 -0.60 -6.93
C PRO A 684 -30.32 0.65 -7.26
N PHE A 685 -30.57 1.22 -8.44
CA PHE A 685 -30.10 2.57 -8.71
C PHE A 685 -30.87 3.56 -7.84
N PRO A 686 -30.19 4.44 -7.11
CA PRO A 686 -30.85 5.40 -6.23
C PRO A 686 -31.72 6.34 -7.06
N SER A 687 -32.96 6.55 -6.61
CA SER A 687 -33.87 7.50 -7.24
C SER A 687 -33.57 8.93 -6.77
N ASN A 688 -33.86 9.94 -7.59
CA ASN A 688 -33.71 11.36 -7.21
C ASN A 688 -34.71 11.81 -6.11
N VAL A 689 -35.60 10.93 -5.64
CA VAL A 689 -36.83 11.29 -4.89
C VAL A 689 -36.76 10.95 -3.40
N SER A 690 -35.84 10.09 -2.94
CA SER A 690 -35.60 9.87 -1.52
C SER A 690 -34.16 9.44 -1.25
N ALA A 691 -33.60 9.89 -0.12
CA ALA A 691 -32.30 9.46 0.36
C ALA A 691 -32.35 7.99 0.80
N ASP A 692 -32.20 7.08 -0.16
CA ASP A 692 -32.33 5.64 0.10
C ASP A 692 -31.19 5.17 1.01
N PHE A 693 -31.54 4.71 2.20
CA PHE A 693 -30.64 3.99 3.08
C PHE A 693 -30.62 2.53 2.62
N MET A 694 -29.67 2.22 1.75
CA MET A 694 -29.46 0.84 1.30
C MET A 694 -28.73 0.02 2.37
N PHE A 695 -29.12 -1.25 2.51
CA PHE A 695 -28.44 -2.17 3.42
C PHE A 695 -28.42 -3.59 2.89
N GLU A 696 -27.47 -4.37 3.39
CA GLU A 696 -27.48 -5.82 3.25
C GLU A 696 -27.46 -6.51 4.61
N LYS A 697 -27.83 -7.79 4.60
CA LYS A 697 -27.77 -8.65 5.76
C LYS A 697 -27.07 -9.96 5.39
N SER A 698 -25.94 -10.23 6.04
CA SER A 698 -25.18 -11.47 5.84
C SER A 698 -24.68 -11.96 7.18
N ALA A 699 -25.35 -12.98 7.74
CA ALA A 699 -25.17 -13.33 9.15
C ALA A 699 -23.86 -14.07 9.45
N ASN A 700 -23.12 -14.46 8.42
CA ASN A 700 -21.78 -15.06 8.46
C ASN A 700 -20.66 -14.00 8.51
N TYR A 701 -20.98 -12.71 8.44
CA TYR A 701 -19.99 -11.63 8.58
C TYR A 701 -19.47 -11.54 10.02
N PHE A 702 -20.34 -11.73 11.01
CA PHE A 702 -20.02 -11.58 12.43
C PHE A 702 -18.83 -12.43 12.88
N ASP A 703 -18.83 -13.72 12.55
CA ASP A 703 -17.79 -14.67 12.94
C ASP A 703 -16.65 -14.80 11.91
N SER A 704 -16.74 -14.11 10.75
CA SER A 704 -15.68 -14.08 9.74
C SER A 704 -14.45 -13.27 10.19
N GLU A 705 -13.26 -13.80 9.94
CA GLU A 705 -11.99 -13.11 10.22
C GLU A 705 -11.70 -11.99 9.22
N MET A 706 -12.07 -12.17 7.95
CA MET A 706 -11.74 -11.23 6.86
C MET A 706 -12.81 -10.17 6.62
N ALA A 707 -14.07 -10.45 7.00
CA ALA A 707 -15.18 -9.55 6.71
C ALA A 707 -15.00 -8.13 7.28
N PRO A 708 -14.54 -7.92 8.53
CA PRO A 708 -14.33 -6.56 9.07
C PRO A 708 -13.37 -5.73 8.21
N LYS A 709 -12.20 -6.28 7.89
CA LYS A 709 -11.17 -5.61 7.08
C LYS A 709 -11.68 -5.28 5.68
N ARG A 710 -12.34 -6.25 5.02
CA ARG A 710 -12.87 -6.09 3.66
C ARG A 710 -14.04 -5.10 3.61
N ALA A 711 -14.94 -5.16 4.58
CA ALA A 711 -16.07 -4.25 4.71
C ALA A 711 -15.58 -2.83 4.98
N ALA A 712 -14.61 -2.63 5.87
CA ALA A 712 -14.07 -1.30 6.16
C ALA A 712 -13.30 -0.69 4.98
N ALA A 713 -12.62 -1.49 4.16
CA ALA A 713 -11.95 -0.99 2.95
C ALA A 713 -12.94 -0.42 1.92
N LEU A 714 -14.05 -1.11 1.68
CA LEU A 714 -15.06 -0.68 0.71
C LEU A 714 -16.10 0.29 1.31
N LEU A 715 -16.49 0.08 2.56
CA LEU A 715 -17.58 0.77 3.26
C LEU A 715 -17.13 1.33 4.63
N PRO A 716 -16.09 2.18 4.66
CA PRO A 716 -15.51 2.67 5.92
C PRO A 716 -16.49 3.50 6.77
N ARG A 717 -17.50 4.12 6.14
CA ARG A 717 -18.53 4.94 6.80
C ARG A 717 -19.81 4.18 7.12
N ALA A 718 -19.91 2.90 6.76
CA ALA A 718 -21.11 2.13 7.01
C ALA A 718 -21.36 1.98 8.52
N LYS A 719 -22.63 1.94 8.92
CA LYS A 719 -23.02 1.49 10.25
C LYS A 719 -23.11 -0.03 10.30
N VAL A 720 -22.90 -0.61 11.47
CA VAL A 720 -22.84 -2.06 11.70
C VAL A 720 -23.87 -2.43 12.76
N LEU A 721 -24.79 -3.34 12.41
CA LEU A 721 -25.80 -3.87 13.31
C LEU A 721 -25.49 -5.34 13.63
N ALA A 722 -25.38 -5.66 14.92
CA ALA A 722 -25.21 -7.03 15.43
C ALA A 722 -26.37 -7.42 16.34
N VAL A 723 -27.05 -8.53 16.06
CA VAL A 723 -28.23 -8.99 16.81
C VAL A 723 -27.84 -10.12 17.74
N LEU A 724 -27.95 -9.92 19.06
CA LEU A 724 -27.51 -10.89 20.06
C LEU A 724 -28.69 -11.46 20.85
N ILE A 725 -28.73 -12.79 21.03
CA ILE A 725 -29.63 -13.49 21.97
C ILE A 725 -28.78 -14.29 22.95
N ASN A 726 -29.37 -14.99 23.92
CA ASN A 726 -28.63 -15.89 24.79
C ASN A 726 -27.80 -16.89 23.94
N PRO A 727 -26.47 -17.00 24.16
CA PRO A 727 -25.59 -17.79 23.30
C PRO A 727 -25.91 -19.29 23.35
N SER A 728 -26.48 -19.77 24.45
CA SER A 728 -26.97 -21.15 24.59
C SER A 728 -28.15 -21.42 23.67
N ASP A 729 -29.14 -20.52 23.65
CA ASP A 729 -30.31 -20.64 22.76
C ASP A 729 -29.91 -20.45 21.29
N ARG A 730 -28.93 -19.58 21.01
CA ARG A 730 -28.35 -19.41 19.68
C ARG A 730 -27.70 -20.70 19.16
N ALA A 731 -26.89 -21.35 20.01
CA ALA A 731 -26.24 -22.63 19.68
C ALA A 731 -27.28 -23.73 19.42
N TYR A 732 -28.30 -23.83 20.27
CA TYR A 732 -29.38 -24.79 20.10
C TYR A 732 -30.19 -24.55 18.82
N SER A 733 -30.50 -23.29 18.52
CA SER A 733 -31.19 -22.90 17.29
C SER A 733 -30.38 -23.24 16.03
N TRP A 734 -29.04 -23.18 16.09
CA TRP A 734 -28.16 -23.62 15.01
C TRP A 734 -28.22 -25.15 14.84
N TYR A 735 -28.11 -25.91 15.93
CA TYR A 735 -28.26 -27.37 15.88
C TYR A 735 -29.60 -27.79 15.25
N GLN A 736 -30.72 -27.20 15.70
CA GLN A 736 -32.04 -27.49 15.14
C GLN A 736 -32.18 -27.05 13.68
N HIS A 737 -31.46 -26.01 13.28
CA HIS A 737 -31.37 -25.62 11.88
C HIS A 737 -30.69 -26.68 11.03
N GLN A 738 -29.58 -27.25 11.50
CA GLN A 738 -28.86 -28.31 10.79
C GLN A 738 -29.69 -29.59 10.69
N ARG A 739 -30.39 -29.98 11.76
CA ARG A 739 -31.36 -31.10 11.70
C ARG A 739 -32.44 -30.89 10.67
N ALA A 740 -33.00 -29.68 10.58
CA ALA A 740 -34.02 -29.36 9.59
C ALA A 740 -33.50 -29.40 8.14
N HIS A 741 -32.19 -29.27 7.94
CA HIS A 741 -31.50 -29.42 6.64
C HIS A 741 -30.92 -30.83 6.44
N GLN A 742 -31.34 -31.80 7.25
CA GLN A 742 -30.93 -33.20 7.15
C GLN A 742 -29.41 -33.42 7.28
N ASP A 743 -28.73 -32.58 8.06
CA ASP A 743 -27.31 -32.75 8.38
C ASP A 743 -27.10 -34.06 9.18
N PRO A 744 -26.34 -35.04 8.66
CA PRO A 744 -26.18 -36.34 9.33
C PRO A 744 -25.56 -36.25 10.72
N ALA A 745 -24.63 -35.32 10.95
CA ALA A 745 -24.00 -35.16 12.25
C ALA A 745 -25.01 -34.65 13.28
N ALA A 746 -25.93 -33.77 12.88
CA ALA A 746 -26.97 -33.24 13.74
C ALA A 746 -28.13 -34.23 13.97
N LEU A 747 -28.44 -35.08 12.99
CA LEU A 747 -29.48 -36.11 13.11
C LEU A 747 -29.05 -37.28 13.99
N ASN A 748 -27.80 -37.72 13.86
CA ASN A 748 -27.28 -38.91 14.54
C ASN A 748 -26.82 -38.65 15.98
N ASN A 749 -26.70 -37.39 16.40
CA ASN A 749 -26.23 -37.02 17.72
C ASN A 749 -27.24 -36.11 18.41
N THR A 750 -27.44 -36.31 19.72
CA THR A 750 -28.23 -35.38 20.53
C THR A 750 -27.50 -34.05 20.68
N PHE A 751 -28.22 -32.97 21.00
CA PHE A 751 -27.58 -31.67 21.20
C PHE A 751 -26.52 -31.70 22.30
N HIS A 752 -26.79 -32.41 23.40
CA HIS A 752 -25.84 -32.57 24.50
C HIS A 752 -24.53 -33.21 24.00
N ALA A 753 -24.62 -34.33 23.29
CA ALA A 753 -23.45 -35.01 22.72
C ALA A 753 -22.66 -34.15 21.73
N VAL A 754 -23.34 -33.26 20.99
CA VAL A 754 -22.67 -32.29 20.11
C VAL A 754 -21.87 -31.28 20.92
N VAL A 755 -22.45 -30.65 21.93
CA VAL A 755 -21.77 -29.57 22.67
C VAL A 755 -20.67 -30.07 23.60
N THR A 756 -20.76 -31.30 24.10
CA THR A 756 -19.76 -31.94 24.98
C THR A 756 -18.77 -32.86 24.23
N ALA A 757 -18.79 -32.85 22.89
CA ALA A 757 -17.91 -33.69 22.09
C ALA A 757 -16.43 -33.47 22.46
N ALA A 758 -15.72 -34.56 22.78
CA ALA A 758 -14.29 -34.54 23.09
C ALA A 758 -13.45 -34.35 21.82
N ALA A 759 -12.22 -33.84 21.95
CA ALA A 759 -11.30 -33.60 20.82
C ALA A 759 -10.99 -34.86 19.97
N SER A 760 -11.15 -36.06 20.53
CA SER A 760 -11.01 -37.35 19.84
C SER A 760 -12.25 -37.76 19.02
N SER A 761 -13.33 -36.98 19.05
CA SER A 761 -14.58 -37.29 18.36
C SER A 761 -14.45 -37.17 16.84
N ASN A 762 -15.43 -37.73 16.12
CA ASN A 762 -15.50 -37.62 14.66
C ASN A 762 -15.45 -36.15 14.20
N ARG A 763 -14.65 -35.87 13.17
CA ARG A 763 -14.48 -34.53 12.58
C ARG A 763 -15.81 -33.86 12.19
N ALA A 764 -16.78 -34.59 11.68
CA ALA A 764 -18.10 -34.02 11.34
C ALA A 764 -18.83 -33.47 12.58
N LEU A 765 -18.74 -34.19 13.70
CA LEU A 765 -19.32 -33.77 14.99
C LEU A 765 -18.58 -32.55 15.55
N LEU A 766 -17.25 -32.53 15.49
CA LEU A 766 -16.43 -31.40 15.93
C LEU A 766 -16.67 -30.13 15.11
N VAL A 767 -16.89 -30.27 13.78
CA VAL A 767 -17.27 -29.13 12.93
C VAL A 767 -18.63 -28.58 13.34
N LEU A 768 -19.62 -29.45 13.58
CA LEU A 768 -20.94 -29.05 14.04
C LEU A 768 -20.88 -28.36 15.41
N GLN A 769 -20.17 -28.96 16.38
CA GLN A 769 -19.91 -28.37 17.71
C GLN A 769 -19.31 -26.97 17.57
N LYS A 770 -18.23 -26.82 16.78
CA LYS A 770 -17.59 -25.53 16.56
C LYS A 770 -18.57 -24.50 15.99
N ARG A 771 -19.43 -24.86 15.03
CA ARG A 771 -20.44 -23.94 14.46
C ARG A 771 -21.56 -23.59 15.45
N CYS A 772 -21.90 -24.50 16.37
CA CYS A 772 -22.82 -24.23 17.48
C CYS A 772 -22.21 -23.25 18.50
N LEU A 773 -20.96 -23.50 18.93
CA LEU A 773 -20.36 -22.81 20.08
C LEU A 773 -19.61 -21.53 19.69
N TYR A 774 -18.69 -21.61 18.74
CA TYR A 774 -17.73 -20.54 18.46
C TYR A 774 -18.40 -19.18 18.17
N PRO A 775 -19.44 -19.08 17.31
CA PRO A 775 -20.07 -17.78 17.04
C PRO A 775 -20.87 -17.20 18.22
N GLY A 776 -21.01 -17.94 19.33
CA GLY A 776 -21.55 -17.47 20.61
C GLY A 776 -20.55 -16.68 21.46
N ALA A 777 -19.25 -16.71 21.13
CA ALA A 777 -18.20 -15.92 21.80
C ALA A 777 -18.25 -14.45 21.35
N TYR A 778 -19.33 -13.75 21.69
CA TYR A 778 -19.68 -12.45 21.11
C TYR A 778 -18.62 -11.37 21.30
N ALA A 779 -18.00 -11.28 22.48
CA ALA A 779 -17.00 -10.26 22.78
C ALA A 779 -15.80 -10.32 21.82
N SER A 780 -15.24 -11.52 21.60
CA SER A 780 -14.10 -11.74 20.71
C SER A 780 -14.40 -11.34 19.27
N HIS A 781 -15.61 -11.63 18.79
CA HIS A 781 -16.03 -11.24 17.45
C HIS A 781 -16.24 -9.73 17.30
N LEU A 782 -16.89 -9.10 18.27
CA LEU A 782 -17.11 -7.64 18.27
C LEU A 782 -15.78 -6.88 18.36
N GLU A 783 -14.82 -7.32 19.17
CA GLU A 783 -13.47 -6.73 19.23
C GLU A 783 -12.79 -6.72 17.85
N ARG A 784 -12.94 -7.78 17.04
CA ARG A 784 -12.40 -7.79 15.66
C ARG A 784 -13.06 -6.76 14.77
N TRP A 785 -14.37 -6.53 14.91
CA TRP A 785 -15.06 -5.46 14.17
C TRP A 785 -14.59 -4.07 14.62
N LEU A 786 -14.35 -3.89 15.92
CA LEU A 786 -13.88 -2.63 16.52
C LEU A 786 -12.42 -2.29 16.18
N GLN A 787 -11.64 -3.22 15.64
CA GLN A 787 -10.32 -2.91 15.05
C GLN A 787 -10.44 -2.05 13.79
N TYR A 788 -11.59 -2.07 13.10
CA TYR A 788 -11.79 -1.40 11.81
C TYR A 788 -12.91 -0.36 11.81
N TYR A 789 -13.92 -0.54 12.66
CA TYR A 789 -15.05 0.38 12.81
C TYR A 789 -15.00 1.11 14.14
N GLN A 790 -15.37 2.39 14.13
CA GLN A 790 -15.47 3.16 15.37
C GLN A 790 -16.62 2.63 16.25
N PRO A 791 -16.52 2.70 17.59
CA PRO A 791 -17.59 2.33 18.51
C PRO A 791 -18.96 2.95 18.15
N SER A 792 -18.97 4.20 17.67
CA SER A 792 -20.18 4.93 17.27
C SER A 792 -20.84 4.41 15.98
N GLN A 793 -20.14 3.58 15.21
CA GLN A 793 -20.66 2.90 14.02
C GLN A 793 -21.23 1.52 14.33
N LEU A 794 -21.09 0.99 15.55
CA LEU A 794 -21.60 -0.32 15.95
C LEU A 794 -22.83 -0.15 16.86
N HIS A 795 -23.90 -0.88 16.57
CA HIS A 795 -25.08 -0.97 17.42
C HIS A 795 -25.46 -2.42 17.71
N ILE A 796 -25.62 -2.71 19.00
CA ILE A 796 -26.01 -4.02 19.49
C ILE A 796 -27.52 -4.06 19.64
N VAL A 797 -28.14 -4.93 18.86
CA VAL A 797 -29.57 -5.19 18.89
C VAL A 797 -29.85 -6.34 19.86
N ASP A 798 -30.66 -6.08 20.88
CA ASP A 798 -31.18 -7.12 21.76
C ASP A 798 -32.21 -7.97 20.99
N GLY A 799 -31.82 -9.20 20.65
CA GLY A 799 -32.66 -10.13 19.92
C GLY A 799 -33.81 -10.70 20.74
N ALA A 800 -33.70 -10.73 22.07
CA ALA A 800 -34.82 -11.11 22.94
C ALA A 800 -35.90 -10.01 22.91
N LEU A 801 -35.47 -8.74 22.98
CA LEU A 801 -36.37 -7.59 22.83
C LEU A 801 -36.93 -7.48 21.40
N LEU A 802 -36.15 -7.77 20.36
CA LEU A 802 -36.65 -7.81 18.98
C LEU A 802 -37.78 -8.83 18.82
N ARG A 803 -37.71 -9.96 19.54
CA ARG A 803 -38.75 -10.99 19.52
C ARG A 803 -40.00 -10.58 20.31
N SER A 804 -39.84 -9.94 21.47
CA SER A 804 -40.96 -9.61 22.37
C SER A 804 -41.60 -8.25 22.06
N ASN A 805 -40.80 -7.23 21.77
CA ASN A 805 -41.21 -5.86 21.45
C ASN A 805 -40.33 -5.26 20.33
N PRO A 806 -40.56 -5.65 19.06
CA PRO A 806 -39.76 -5.16 17.93
C PRO A 806 -39.90 -3.65 17.73
N VAL A 807 -41.02 -3.02 18.09
CA VAL A 807 -41.23 -1.57 17.88
C VAL A 807 -40.15 -0.75 18.59
N LEU A 808 -39.87 -1.07 19.86
CA LEU A 808 -38.86 -0.36 20.65
C LEU A 808 -37.45 -0.51 20.04
N VAL A 809 -37.12 -1.71 19.56
CA VAL A 809 -35.86 -1.97 18.87
C VAL A 809 -35.75 -1.16 17.58
N MET A 810 -36.82 -1.15 16.77
CA MET A 810 -36.84 -0.43 15.50
C MET A 810 -36.73 1.10 15.71
N GLU A 811 -37.32 1.67 16.76
CA GLU A 811 -37.09 3.08 17.11
C GLU A 811 -35.61 3.38 17.44
N GLY A 812 -34.98 2.51 18.23
CA GLY A 812 -33.55 2.63 18.55
C GLY A 812 -32.67 2.59 17.30
N ILE A 813 -32.96 1.66 16.38
CA ILE A 813 -32.23 1.54 15.12
C ILE A 813 -32.45 2.76 14.23
N GLN A 814 -33.67 3.29 14.12
CA GLN A 814 -33.93 4.51 13.35
C GLN A 814 -33.12 5.71 13.87
N ARG A 815 -33.08 5.91 15.20
CA ARG A 815 -32.25 6.95 15.84
C ARG A 815 -30.76 6.72 15.57
N PHE A 816 -30.30 5.48 15.68
CA PHE A 816 -28.90 5.13 15.41
C PHE A 816 -28.52 5.37 13.94
N LEU A 817 -29.38 5.00 12.98
CA LEU A 817 -29.13 5.23 11.56
C LEU A 817 -29.28 6.72 11.16
N GLY A 818 -30.00 7.51 11.95
CA GLY A 818 -30.32 8.90 11.63
C GLY A 818 -31.25 9.02 10.42
N VAL A 819 -32.14 8.02 10.23
CA VAL A 819 -33.08 8.01 9.10
C VAL A 819 -34.22 8.99 9.33
N THR A 820 -34.62 9.70 8.28
CA THR A 820 -35.73 10.66 8.30
C THR A 820 -36.61 10.47 7.07
N PRO A 821 -37.95 10.55 7.20
CA PRO A 821 -38.72 10.70 8.44
C PRO A 821 -38.71 9.41 9.29
N ILE A 822 -39.02 9.51 10.59
CA ILE A 822 -39.19 8.34 11.45
C ILE A 822 -40.50 7.63 11.09
N PHE A 823 -40.41 6.32 10.86
CA PHE A 823 -41.54 5.43 10.58
C PHE A 823 -42.13 4.85 11.86
N ASN A 824 -43.47 4.87 11.94
CA ASN A 824 -44.21 4.35 13.09
C ASN A 824 -44.50 2.84 12.94
N TYR A 825 -43.66 2.02 13.57
CA TYR A 825 -43.78 0.56 13.51
C TYR A 825 -44.99 -0.01 14.28
N THR A 826 -45.65 0.73 15.17
CA THR A 826 -46.86 0.24 15.88
C THR A 826 -48.05 0.05 14.92
N GLN A 827 -48.05 0.79 13.81
CA GLN A 827 -49.09 0.69 12.79
C GLN A 827 -48.78 -0.41 11.78
N ALA A 828 -47.50 -0.75 11.58
CA ALA A 828 -47.03 -1.69 10.57
C ALA A 828 -46.78 -3.12 11.08
N LEU A 829 -46.67 -3.32 12.40
CA LEU A 829 -46.41 -4.62 13.02
C LEU A 829 -47.57 -5.06 13.91
N MET A 830 -47.81 -6.36 13.97
CA MET A 830 -48.77 -6.99 14.89
C MET A 830 -48.27 -8.34 15.37
N TYR A 831 -48.63 -8.73 16.59
CA TYR A 831 -48.36 -10.08 17.08
C TYR A 831 -49.38 -11.05 16.50
N ASP A 832 -48.92 -12.21 16.03
CA ASP A 832 -49.77 -13.28 15.51
C ASP A 832 -49.68 -14.50 16.43
N ASP A 833 -50.77 -14.81 17.13
CA ASP A 833 -50.80 -15.90 18.12
C ASP A 833 -50.59 -17.28 17.49
N GLY A 834 -51.05 -17.48 16.25
CA GLY A 834 -50.87 -18.73 15.53
C GLY A 834 -49.41 -18.99 15.16
N LYS A 835 -48.69 -17.94 14.77
CA LYS A 835 -47.25 -17.97 14.50
C LYS A 835 -46.43 -17.97 15.80
N GLY A 836 -46.88 -17.26 16.82
CA GLY A 836 -46.14 -16.99 18.07
C GLY A 836 -45.06 -15.91 17.93
N PHE A 837 -45.13 -15.07 16.90
CA PHE A 837 -44.14 -14.03 16.60
C PHE A 837 -44.82 -12.78 16.01
N TRP A 838 -44.11 -11.65 16.05
CA TRP A 838 -44.52 -10.43 15.36
C TRP A 838 -44.41 -10.57 13.84
N CYS A 839 -45.42 -10.06 13.15
CA CYS A 839 -45.59 -10.13 11.70
C CYS A 839 -45.96 -8.75 11.13
N GLN A 840 -45.81 -8.60 9.81
CA GLN A 840 -46.23 -7.38 9.12
C GLN A 840 -47.77 -7.32 9.07
N ARG A 841 -48.33 -6.16 9.42
CA ARG A 841 -49.75 -5.86 9.23
C ARG A 841 -50.02 -5.53 7.77
N VAL A 842 -51.08 -6.10 7.21
CA VAL A 842 -51.54 -5.85 5.83
C VAL A 842 -53.01 -5.45 5.91
N GLU A 843 -53.40 -4.34 5.26
CA GLU A 843 -54.79 -3.89 5.24
C GLU A 843 -55.69 -4.91 4.52
N GLY A 844 -56.81 -5.29 5.16
CA GLY A 844 -57.82 -6.17 4.57
C GLY A 844 -57.46 -7.67 4.48
N ALA A 845 -56.33 -8.13 5.03
CA ALA A 845 -55.89 -9.53 4.97
C ALA A 845 -55.29 -10.06 6.30
N ARG A 846 -55.04 -11.37 6.37
CA ARG A 846 -54.26 -11.99 7.46
C ARG A 846 -52.82 -11.45 7.47
N SER A 847 -52.21 -11.41 8.65
CA SER A 847 -50.85 -10.92 8.88
C SER A 847 -49.83 -11.60 7.93
N LYS A 848 -48.84 -10.84 7.43
CA LYS A 848 -47.74 -11.38 6.62
C LYS A 848 -46.57 -11.74 7.52
N CYS A 849 -46.54 -13.00 7.94
CA CYS A 849 -45.49 -13.56 8.79
C CYS A 849 -44.29 -14.09 7.99
N LEU A 850 -43.14 -14.20 8.67
CA LEU A 850 -41.98 -14.91 8.12
C LEU A 850 -42.28 -16.39 7.84
N GLY A 851 -41.62 -16.95 6.83
CA GLY A 851 -41.80 -18.33 6.38
C GLY A 851 -41.59 -19.40 7.46
N LYS A 852 -42.01 -20.64 7.15
CA LYS A 852 -41.97 -21.79 8.09
C LYS A 852 -40.55 -22.08 8.65
N SER A 853 -39.50 -21.73 7.91
CA SER A 853 -38.10 -21.89 8.33
C SER A 853 -37.66 -20.91 9.42
N LYS A 854 -38.47 -19.89 9.75
CA LYS A 854 -38.18 -18.88 10.78
C LYS A 854 -39.19 -19.05 11.93
N GLY A 855 -38.69 -19.19 13.16
CA GLY A 855 -39.51 -19.55 14.32
C GLY A 855 -39.99 -21.00 14.30
N ARG A 856 -39.10 -21.96 13.98
CA ARG A 856 -39.43 -23.39 13.98
C ARG A 856 -39.87 -23.81 15.39
N LYS A 857 -40.89 -24.68 15.47
CA LYS A 857 -41.28 -25.37 16.71
C LYS A 857 -40.41 -26.62 16.84
N TYR A 858 -39.66 -26.71 17.92
CA TYR A 858 -38.82 -27.85 18.27
C TYR A 858 -38.84 -28.03 19.80
N PRO A 859 -38.48 -29.22 20.32
CA PRO A 859 -38.46 -29.48 21.76
C PRO A 859 -37.58 -28.47 22.50
N GLU A 860 -37.94 -28.15 23.74
CA GLU A 860 -37.09 -27.34 24.61
C GLU A 860 -35.73 -28.01 24.83
N MET A 861 -34.69 -27.19 25.04
CA MET A 861 -33.35 -27.68 25.34
C MET A 861 -33.33 -28.41 26.70
N SER A 862 -32.62 -29.54 26.79
CA SER A 862 -32.50 -30.25 28.08
C SER A 862 -31.83 -29.39 29.14
N SER A 863 -32.24 -29.55 30.40
CA SER A 863 -31.66 -28.84 31.55
C SER A 863 -30.15 -29.07 31.67
N GLU A 864 -29.70 -30.29 31.42
CA GLU A 864 -28.28 -30.67 31.39
C GLU A 864 -27.48 -29.88 30.34
N SER A 865 -28.00 -29.78 29.10
CA SER A 865 -27.34 -28.99 28.04
C SER A 865 -27.32 -27.50 28.38
N ARG A 866 -28.39 -26.99 28.99
CA ARG A 866 -28.48 -25.59 29.41
C ARG A 866 -27.45 -25.28 30.48
N ALA A 867 -27.35 -26.11 31.53
CA ALA A 867 -26.38 -25.94 32.60
C ALA A 867 -24.93 -25.96 32.08
N PHE A 868 -24.61 -26.92 31.19
CA PHE A 868 -23.29 -26.98 30.55
C PHE A 868 -22.97 -25.70 29.78
N LEU A 869 -23.91 -25.19 28.97
CA LEU A 869 -23.67 -23.99 28.15
C LEU A 869 -23.62 -22.69 28.96
N THR A 870 -24.41 -22.59 30.04
CA THR A 870 -24.33 -21.45 30.98
C THR A 870 -22.94 -21.38 31.59
N GLU A 871 -22.36 -22.51 32.02
CA GLU A 871 -20.98 -22.52 32.53
C GLU A 871 -19.96 -22.25 31.41
N TYR A 872 -20.10 -22.89 30.24
CA TYR A 872 -19.21 -22.69 29.09
C TYR A 872 -19.12 -21.21 28.65
N TYR A 873 -20.25 -20.50 28.60
CA TYR A 873 -20.29 -19.10 28.18
C TYR A 873 -20.10 -18.10 29.33
N ARG A 874 -19.89 -18.54 30.57
CA ARG A 874 -19.78 -17.64 31.73
C ARG A 874 -18.71 -16.57 31.53
N ASP A 875 -17.50 -16.97 31.20
CA ASP A 875 -16.39 -16.03 30.97
C ASP A 875 -16.62 -15.16 29.73
N HIS A 876 -17.11 -15.74 28.64
CA HIS A 876 -17.46 -15.00 27.42
C HIS A 876 -18.54 -13.94 27.65
N ASN A 877 -19.55 -14.23 28.47
CA ASN A 877 -20.59 -13.29 28.85
C ASN A 877 -20.02 -12.17 29.75
N MET A 878 -19.11 -12.50 30.68
CA MET A 878 -18.43 -11.49 31.48
C MET A 878 -17.52 -10.58 30.63
N GLU A 879 -16.82 -11.13 29.64
CA GLU A 879 -16.07 -10.35 28.66
C GLU A 879 -16.99 -9.43 27.85
N LEU A 880 -18.16 -9.92 27.44
CA LEU A 880 -19.16 -9.11 26.74
C LEU A 880 -19.67 -7.96 27.62
N VAL A 881 -19.95 -8.20 28.90
CA VAL A 881 -20.34 -7.13 29.84
C VAL A 881 -19.25 -6.07 29.93
N ARG A 882 -17.98 -6.47 30.12
CA ARG A 882 -16.85 -5.53 30.18
C ARG A 882 -16.74 -4.71 28.89
N LEU A 883 -16.88 -5.37 27.74
CA LEU A 883 -16.85 -4.73 26.43
C LEU A 883 -17.99 -3.71 26.28
N LEU A 884 -19.24 -4.11 26.52
CA LEU A 884 -20.40 -3.23 26.33
C LEU A 884 -20.37 -2.04 27.28
N ASN A 885 -19.93 -2.22 28.53
CA ASN A 885 -19.71 -1.13 29.47
C ASN A 885 -18.62 -0.16 28.97
N ARG A 886 -17.50 -0.68 28.44
CA ARG A 886 -16.43 0.14 27.84
C ARG A 886 -16.93 0.94 26.63
N LEU A 887 -17.84 0.37 25.84
CA LEU A 887 -18.46 1.01 24.68
C LEU A 887 -19.66 1.91 25.04
N VAL A 888 -20.06 1.97 26.32
CA VAL A 888 -21.25 2.70 26.79
C VAL A 888 -22.53 2.25 26.04
N GLN A 889 -22.66 0.95 25.78
CA GLN A 889 -23.82 0.34 25.16
C GLN A 889 -24.69 -0.35 26.22
N PRO A 890 -26.03 -0.30 26.11
CA PRO A 890 -26.91 -1.01 27.05
C PRO A 890 -26.70 -2.52 26.95
N LEU A 891 -26.72 -3.22 28.09
CA LEU A 891 -26.65 -4.67 28.09
C LEU A 891 -27.98 -5.25 27.59
N PRO A 892 -27.96 -6.28 26.72
CA PRO A 892 -29.16 -6.99 26.32
C PRO A 892 -29.92 -7.57 27.53
N SER A 893 -31.25 -7.58 27.46
CA SER A 893 -32.13 -8.09 28.52
C SER A 893 -31.82 -9.53 28.93
N TRP A 894 -31.51 -10.40 27.96
CA TRP A 894 -31.11 -11.79 28.22
C TRP A 894 -29.80 -11.89 29.02
N LEU A 895 -28.87 -10.96 28.81
CA LEU A 895 -27.58 -10.94 29.50
C LEU A 895 -27.74 -10.47 30.94
N HIS A 896 -28.60 -9.46 31.16
CA HIS A 896 -28.99 -9.06 32.51
C HIS A 896 -29.61 -10.22 33.31
N GLN A 897 -30.51 -10.98 32.68
CA GLN A 897 -31.16 -12.14 33.31
C GLN A 897 -30.15 -13.26 33.61
N GLU A 898 -29.24 -13.58 32.69
CA GLU A 898 -28.22 -14.61 32.90
C GLU A 898 -27.31 -14.24 34.10
N LEU A 899 -26.91 -12.97 34.22
CA LEU A 899 -26.07 -12.49 35.31
C LEU A 899 -26.79 -12.47 36.67
N GLN A 900 -28.11 -12.24 36.69
CA GLN A 900 -28.92 -12.32 37.90
C GLN A 900 -29.09 -13.76 38.37
N ASN A 901 -29.28 -14.70 37.45
CA ASN A 901 -29.42 -16.12 37.75
C ASN A 901 -28.10 -16.81 38.14
N SER A 902 -26.96 -16.17 37.86
CA SER A 902 -25.61 -16.69 38.20
C SER A 902 -25.06 -16.14 39.52
N ARG A 903 -25.80 -15.26 40.21
CA ARG A 903 -25.53 -14.79 41.58
C ARG A 903 -26.29 -15.65 42.56
#